data_AF-A0A2A2RCR5-F1
#
_entry.id   AF-A0A2A2RCR5-F1
#
_cell.length_a   1.000
_cell.length_b   1.000
_cell.length_c   1.000
_cell.angle_alpha   90.00
_cell.angle_beta   90.00
_cell.angle_gamma   90.00
#
_symmetry.space_group_name_H-M   'P 1'
#
loop_
_entity.id
_entity.type
_entity.pdbx_description
1 polymer ?
#
loop_
_entity_poly.entity_id
_entity_poly.type
_entity_poly.pdbx_seq_one_letter_code
_entity_poly.pdbx_strand_id
1 'polypeptide(L)'
;MSSFSRPAPALLPVLALALAAALPARAAQYDQRLANLSTRAQVGTGSNVMITGFVIQQGAPKQILIRAVGARLATAPFNLTGVLANPLLQVYNSDGVLVLTNDNWSTADQGVMTGVGAFPLTAGSLDAALVATLSPGSYTAQVSGVGNTSGVAILEVYDVSGSARLLNLSTRALVGSANQTFFSGLSVAAGGGARRVLIRAAGPALGALGVGGTLNDPAIAVLDSAGRQIPGGANDNWETAGAAALRAAFTAAGAFPFAAGSRDSALLLDLAPGNYTIQANGVGNATGTALVEVYDLSPETLSTVSVRASVAATDAVAGSPAVFTFTRVGPVSQAITVEYRITGSAAAGVDFESLPGRVTIPAGATSATVTLQPRPNPANTLSRTVELSLEPRNAYGIGVDATAGVTLFANSGTLYVSTLRTVPGISASTAYGSATVQLAPDEKSAFVNVSFSNLSSPQVVAHLAINGDYVMSLPNGQVNNAVWTFAPVGRYSTADLIAALKAGRVTVAIDTALNPAGELAGGFVRSSGSAVFNPPAPAPAIDLTRVSDADAARFLLQATFGPTEPSIAEVRQKGYFRWVMDQITAVPASSHRLETMHDFNRNQTVGGTGNRNPVTLAYQRPGGAHRQAAWWKNSVNGPDQLRQRVAFALSQILVISDRNGTIAQWQEGAANYYDLLVNHAFGNFRDLLEQVSLSPMMGIYLSSLRSAKATFNAAGLPISLPDENYAREIMQLFTIGLHELNPDGTLRLDPSGQPIPTYTQETIVQTAKVFTGLGYANLTRDATANGNLFRGSPANYIDPMMLWPAFHDDSAKTIVGGRTLPAGQGGMKDLTDTLDALVNHPNTGPFISRQLIQRLVTSNPSPGYVYRVAQAFANNGAGVRGDLGAVVRAILLDYEARSADVAATATFGKLKEPLLVTTGLLRAFGGGSNSGRFSIFNPEGALGQAALRADTVFNFFEPNFVLPGAIAEAGLYAPEYQILTDTTALTQPNLYYNYIYTTRSATDLAQQTVGLNLAPLYPLTRTPAQLVDRLNLLVTGGMMPTAARERVVASVSSLPASTGTATTNDLERVRSALYLVLTSPHGAVQK
;
A
#
# COMPACT_ATOMS: atom_id res chain seq x y z
N MET A 1 32.66 59.07 15.51
CA MET A 1 32.68 59.99 16.67
C MET A 1 31.26 60.54 16.75
N SER A 2 30.40 60.27 17.73
CA SER A 2 30.56 60.10 19.19
C SER A 2 29.71 58.94 19.73
N SER A 3 30.18 58.41 20.86
CA SER A 3 29.74 57.25 21.63
C SER A 3 28.26 57.24 22.07
N PHE A 4 27.55 56.14 21.81
CA PHE A 4 26.54 55.62 22.72
C PHE A 4 27.15 54.48 23.54
N SER A 5 27.46 54.80 24.79
CA SER A 5 27.88 53.86 25.82
C SER A 5 26.75 52.89 26.16
N ARG A 6 27.05 51.59 26.08
CA ARG A 6 26.26 50.49 26.65
C ARG A 6 25.95 50.74 28.13
N PRO A 7 24.70 50.71 28.60
CA PRO A 7 24.40 50.16 29.90
C PRO A 7 24.21 48.65 29.75
N ALA A 8 24.87 47.87 30.59
CA ALA A 8 24.62 46.44 30.71
C ALA A 8 23.14 46.21 31.12
N PRO A 9 22.39 45.33 30.44
CA PRO A 9 21.12 44.88 30.99
C PRO A 9 21.44 43.80 32.04
N ALA A 10 20.96 44.00 33.26
CA ALA A 10 20.83 42.92 34.23
C ALA A 10 19.93 41.83 33.60
N LEU A 11 20.48 40.63 33.44
CA LEU A 11 19.76 39.43 33.01
C LEU A 11 18.70 39.07 34.07
N LEU A 12 17.47 39.50 33.86
CA LEU A 12 16.28 38.87 34.43
C LEU A 12 15.86 37.74 33.47
N PRO A 13 15.55 36.53 33.95
CA PRO A 13 15.16 35.43 33.09
C PRO A 13 13.77 35.72 32.51
N VAL A 14 13.70 36.05 31.22
CA VAL A 14 12.44 36.04 30.46
C VAL A 14 12.07 34.59 30.24
N LEU A 15 11.10 34.08 31.01
CA LEU A 15 10.52 32.77 30.81
C LEU A 15 9.71 32.81 29.50
N ALA A 16 10.31 32.39 28.39
CA ALA A 16 9.63 32.22 27.12
C ALA A 16 8.68 31.01 27.21
N LEU A 17 7.38 31.25 27.09
CA LEU A 17 6.36 30.20 27.12
C LEU A 17 6.17 29.64 25.70
N ALA A 18 6.95 28.63 25.33
CA ALA A 18 6.72 27.84 24.13
C ALA A 18 5.77 26.67 24.47
N LEU A 19 4.51 26.74 24.05
CA LEU A 19 3.56 25.61 24.12
C LEU A 19 3.58 24.88 22.77
N ALA A 20 4.23 23.72 22.71
CA ALA A 20 4.20 22.84 21.54
C ALA A 20 3.07 21.80 21.73
N ALA A 21 2.05 21.85 20.87
CA ALA A 21 1.05 20.78 20.74
C ALA A 21 1.13 20.24 19.31
N ALA A 22 1.36 18.92 19.19
CA ALA A 22 1.31 18.22 17.91
C ALA A 22 -0.15 17.99 17.50
N LEU A 23 -0.54 18.46 16.30
CA LEU A 23 -1.86 18.22 15.72
C LEU A 23 -1.85 16.91 14.89
N PRO A 24 -2.90 16.07 14.95
CA PRO A 24 -3.02 14.91 14.08
C PRO A 24 -3.39 15.33 12.65
N ALA A 25 -2.70 14.75 11.67
CA ALA A 25 -2.95 14.99 10.25
C ALA A 25 -4.19 14.22 9.77
N ARG A 26 -5.33 14.91 9.61
CA ARG A 26 -6.39 14.51 8.67
C ARG A 26 -7.02 15.73 8.02
N ALA A 27 -6.94 15.75 6.68
CA ALA A 27 -7.75 16.53 5.73
C ALA A 27 -8.09 17.98 6.15
N ALA A 28 -7.07 18.82 6.37
CA ALA A 28 -7.28 20.26 6.44
C ALA A 28 -7.09 20.86 5.05
N GLN A 29 -8.13 21.48 4.50
CA GLN A 29 -7.99 22.54 3.52
C GLN A 29 -6.95 23.53 4.06
N TYR A 30 -5.79 23.64 3.40
CA TYR A 30 -4.59 24.28 3.94
C TYR A 30 -4.86 25.74 4.35
N ASP A 31 -4.84 25.96 5.66
CA ASP A 31 -5.39 27.15 6.30
C ASP A 31 -4.37 28.30 6.33
N GLN A 32 -4.75 29.40 5.70
CA GLN A 32 -3.88 30.52 5.36
C GLN A 32 -4.19 31.75 6.24
N ARG A 33 -3.99 31.65 7.57
CA ARG A 33 -4.39 32.69 8.53
C ARG A 33 -3.46 32.88 9.75
N LEU A 34 -3.58 34.04 10.41
CA LEU A 34 -3.09 34.27 11.76
C LEU A 34 -3.99 33.53 12.76
N ALA A 35 -3.41 32.65 13.58
CA ALA A 35 -4.17 31.73 14.42
C ALA A 35 -4.53 32.31 15.80
N ASN A 36 -3.71 33.22 16.33
CA ASN A 36 -3.87 33.85 17.64
C ASN A 36 -3.26 35.24 17.63
N LEU A 37 -3.95 36.17 18.29
CA LEU A 37 -3.49 37.50 18.63
C LEU A 37 -3.69 37.75 20.13
N SER A 38 -2.60 38.04 20.85
CA SER A 38 -2.65 38.29 22.30
C SER A 38 -1.93 39.57 22.70
N THR A 39 -2.29 40.12 23.86
CA THR A 39 -1.61 41.25 24.49
C THR A 39 -1.53 41.07 26.01
N ARG A 40 -0.32 41.17 26.56
CA ARG A 40 -0.05 41.29 28.00
C ARG A 40 0.34 42.73 28.31
N ALA A 41 -0.42 43.39 29.18
CA ALA A 41 -0.10 44.74 29.66
C ALA A 41 -0.70 45.02 31.04
N GLN A 42 -0.34 46.16 31.62
CA GLN A 42 -0.94 46.67 32.85
C GLN A 42 -2.36 47.16 32.57
N VAL A 43 -3.35 46.60 33.27
CA VAL A 43 -4.74 47.07 33.28
C VAL A 43 -4.90 48.11 34.39
N GLY A 44 -5.21 49.34 34.02
CA GLY A 44 -5.52 50.44 34.95
C GLY A 44 -7.02 50.60 35.20
N THR A 45 -7.39 51.71 35.85
CA THR A 45 -8.78 52.10 36.13
C THR A 45 -9.23 53.26 35.25
N GLY A 46 -10.54 53.51 35.17
CA GLY A 46 -11.10 54.61 34.39
C GLY A 46 -10.72 54.54 32.90
N SER A 47 -10.11 55.59 32.36
CA SER A 47 -9.66 55.65 30.96
C SER A 47 -8.45 54.75 30.64
N ASN A 48 -7.83 54.14 31.66
CA ASN A 48 -6.59 53.36 31.56
C ASN A 48 -6.83 51.83 31.54
N VAL A 49 -8.05 51.38 31.28
CA VAL A 49 -8.35 49.96 31.03
C VAL A 49 -7.67 49.49 29.73
N MET A 50 -7.43 48.18 29.61
CA MET A 50 -6.84 47.60 28.40
C MET A 50 -7.92 47.49 27.33
N ILE A 51 -7.65 48.04 26.14
CA ILE A 51 -8.59 48.01 25.01
C ILE A 51 -7.89 47.45 23.78
N THR A 52 -8.43 46.38 23.22
CA THR A 52 -7.92 45.73 22.02
C THR A 52 -8.98 45.72 20.92
N GLY A 53 -8.67 46.36 19.80
CA GLY A 53 -9.44 46.28 18.57
C GLY A 53 -9.03 45.08 17.71
N PHE A 54 -10.00 44.44 17.08
CA PHE A 54 -9.79 43.40 16.07
C PHE A 54 -10.85 43.49 14.97
N VAL A 55 -10.47 43.09 13.75
CA VAL A 55 -11.39 43.07 12.59
C VAL A 55 -11.55 41.66 12.06
N ILE A 56 -12.81 41.26 11.88
CA ILE A 56 -13.21 40.07 11.12
C ILE A 56 -13.50 40.51 9.69
N GLN A 57 -12.73 40.00 8.72
CA GLN A 57 -12.92 40.33 7.30
C GLN A 57 -14.32 39.92 6.80
N GLN A 58 -14.78 40.58 5.73
CA GLN A 58 -15.94 40.16 4.93
C GLN A 58 -15.90 38.65 4.61
N GLY A 59 -17.02 37.97 4.83
CA GLY A 59 -17.15 36.52 4.71
C GLY A 59 -18.31 35.96 5.54
N ALA A 60 -18.34 34.65 5.75
CA ALA A 60 -19.30 34.03 6.67
C ALA A 60 -18.99 34.44 8.13
N PRO A 61 -20.01 34.54 9.03
CA PRO A 61 -19.79 34.73 10.45
C PRO A 61 -18.81 33.70 11.03
N LYS A 62 -17.97 34.14 11.95
CA LYS A 62 -16.82 33.39 12.45
C LYS A 62 -16.93 33.12 13.94
N GLN A 63 -16.63 31.89 14.33
CA GLN A 63 -16.50 31.51 15.73
C GLN A 63 -15.13 31.92 16.27
N ILE A 64 -15.12 32.63 17.40
CA ILE A 64 -13.92 33.12 18.08
C ILE A 64 -13.93 32.73 19.55
N LEU A 65 -12.74 32.67 20.13
CA LEU A 65 -12.52 32.59 21.58
C LEU A 65 -11.80 33.86 22.03
N ILE A 66 -12.35 34.58 23.01
CA ILE A 66 -11.70 35.75 23.62
C ILE A 66 -11.44 35.45 25.10
N ARG A 67 -10.23 35.69 25.60
CA ARG A 67 -9.86 35.44 27.01
C ARG A 67 -9.24 36.66 27.67
N ALA A 68 -9.64 36.94 28.90
CA ALA A 68 -8.93 37.86 29.79
C ALA A 68 -8.35 37.07 30.98
N VAL A 69 -7.03 36.93 31.02
CA VAL A 69 -6.31 36.06 31.94
C VAL A 69 -5.50 36.89 32.91
N GLY A 70 -5.81 36.79 34.20
CA GLY A 70 -5.13 37.49 35.28
C GLY A 70 -4.73 36.54 36.40
N ALA A 71 -5.70 35.88 37.05
CA ALA A 71 -5.46 34.95 38.16
C ALA A 71 -4.52 33.78 37.79
N ARG A 72 -4.67 33.20 36.58
CA ARG A 72 -3.78 32.11 36.11
C ARG A 72 -2.30 32.52 36.08
N LEU A 73 -2.01 33.80 35.83
CA LEU A 73 -0.64 34.30 35.71
C LEU A 73 0.13 34.30 37.03
N ALA A 74 -0.55 34.29 38.19
CA ALA A 74 0.11 34.20 39.50
C ALA A 74 0.66 32.81 39.82
N THR A 75 0.29 31.79 39.04
CA THR A 75 0.62 30.39 39.31
C THR A 75 1.63 29.83 38.32
N ALA A 76 2.30 28.72 38.66
CA ALA A 76 3.23 28.06 37.77
C ALA A 76 2.54 27.65 36.44
N PRO A 77 3.20 27.82 35.28
CA PRO A 77 4.61 28.19 35.10
C PRO A 77 4.90 29.71 35.11
N PHE A 78 3.88 30.57 35.13
CA PHE A 78 4.04 32.01 34.90
C PHE A 78 4.60 32.78 36.10
N ASN A 79 4.13 32.45 37.31
CA ASN A 79 4.62 32.99 38.60
C ASN A 79 4.76 34.54 38.63
N LEU A 80 3.86 35.26 37.95
CA LEU A 80 3.88 36.72 37.92
C LEU A 80 3.30 37.32 39.21
N THR A 81 3.91 38.39 39.70
CA THR A 81 3.39 39.17 40.84
C THR A 81 2.59 40.38 40.35
N GLY A 82 1.62 40.86 41.14
CA GLY A 82 0.81 42.04 40.78
C GLY A 82 -0.21 41.82 39.65
N VAL A 83 -0.66 40.58 39.45
CA VAL A 83 -1.65 40.21 38.42
C VAL A 83 -3.05 40.74 38.76
N LEU A 84 -3.88 40.94 37.74
CA LEU A 84 -5.28 41.31 37.94
C LEU A 84 -6.05 40.10 38.48
N ALA A 85 -6.47 40.16 39.74
CA ALA A 85 -7.05 38.99 40.42
C ALA A 85 -8.42 38.56 39.87
N ASN A 86 -9.21 39.51 39.34
CA ASN A 86 -10.55 39.26 38.80
C ASN A 86 -10.82 40.16 37.56
N PRO A 87 -10.37 39.74 36.36
CA PRO A 87 -10.65 40.42 35.10
C PRO A 87 -12.13 40.34 34.67
N LEU A 88 -12.73 41.49 34.38
CA LEU A 88 -13.98 41.64 33.62
C LEU A 88 -13.66 41.90 32.14
N LEU A 89 -14.17 41.04 31.26
CA LEU A 89 -14.05 41.11 29.81
C LEU A 89 -15.36 41.61 29.17
N GLN A 90 -15.28 42.65 28.35
CA GLN A 90 -16.41 43.21 27.60
C GLN A 90 -16.07 43.36 26.12
N VAL A 91 -17.00 43.04 25.22
CA VAL A 91 -16.79 43.14 23.76
C VAL A 91 -17.84 44.06 23.16
N TYR A 92 -17.40 45.07 22.42
CA TYR A 92 -18.25 46.05 21.74
C TYR A 92 -18.10 45.93 20.22
N ASN A 93 -19.16 46.21 19.47
CA ASN A 93 -19.12 46.35 18.01
C ASN A 93 -18.70 47.78 17.59
N SER A 94 -18.64 48.03 16.28
CA SER A 94 -18.28 49.33 15.70
C SER A 94 -19.20 50.49 16.09
N ASP A 95 -20.44 50.21 16.47
CA ASP A 95 -21.42 51.23 16.92
C ASP A 95 -21.28 51.56 18.41
N GLY A 96 -20.30 50.94 19.10
CA GLY A 96 -20.09 51.11 20.55
C GLY A 96 -21.10 50.35 21.41
N VAL A 97 -21.86 49.41 20.84
CA VAL A 97 -22.83 48.59 21.56
C VAL A 97 -22.13 47.40 22.20
N LEU A 98 -22.38 47.14 23.49
CA LEU A 98 -21.89 45.96 24.20
C LEU A 98 -22.57 44.69 23.64
N VAL A 99 -21.77 43.79 23.09
CA VAL A 99 -22.22 42.54 22.45
C VAL A 99 -22.01 41.33 23.36
N LEU A 100 -20.91 41.29 24.12
CA LEU A 100 -20.60 40.20 25.05
C LEU A 100 -19.98 40.75 26.34
N THR A 101 -20.24 40.11 27.48
CA THR A 101 -19.60 40.43 28.76
C THR A 101 -19.40 39.15 29.57
N ASN A 102 -18.26 39.02 30.26
CA ASN A 102 -17.99 37.93 31.18
C ASN A 102 -16.85 38.27 32.15
N ASP A 103 -16.93 37.80 33.40
CA ASP A 103 -15.87 37.94 34.43
C ASP A 103 -15.39 36.57 34.97
N ASN A 104 -15.84 35.47 34.37
CA ASN A 104 -15.48 34.11 34.74
C ASN A 104 -15.29 33.22 33.49
N TRP A 105 -14.93 31.95 33.65
CA TRP A 105 -14.82 31.00 32.55
C TRP A 105 -15.48 29.66 32.88
N SER A 106 -15.88 28.89 31.86
CA SER A 106 -16.55 27.59 32.00
C SER A 106 -15.62 26.44 31.62
N THR A 107 -15.64 25.35 32.40
CA THR A 107 -14.90 24.12 32.05
C THR A 107 -15.42 23.45 30.78
N ALA A 108 -16.65 23.77 30.34
CA ALA A 108 -17.19 23.30 29.06
C ALA A 108 -16.41 23.83 27.85
N ASP A 109 -15.77 24.99 27.98
CA ASP A 109 -15.00 25.63 26.89
C ASP A 109 -13.57 25.07 26.79
N GLN A 110 -13.16 24.19 27.70
CA GLN A 110 -11.81 23.63 27.74
C GLN A 110 -11.43 22.88 26.46
N GLY A 111 -12.39 22.22 25.82
CA GLY A 111 -12.20 21.57 24.52
C GLY A 111 -11.88 22.57 23.40
N VAL A 112 -12.56 23.72 23.39
CA VAL A 112 -12.32 24.81 22.43
C VAL A 112 -10.95 25.44 22.68
N MET A 113 -10.61 25.73 23.94
CA MET A 113 -9.30 26.26 24.33
C MET A 113 -8.17 25.32 23.88
N THR A 114 -8.32 24.02 24.11
CA THR A 114 -7.34 23.00 23.68
C THR A 114 -7.24 22.95 22.16
N GLY A 115 -8.37 23.01 21.45
CA GLY A 115 -8.43 22.96 19.99
C GLY A 115 -7.73 24.12 19.28
N VAL A 116 -7.70 25.31 19.89
CA VAL A 116 -6.97 26.48 19.37
C VAL A 116 -5.57 26.65 19.96
N GLY A 117 -5.10 25.68 20.75
CA GLY A 117 -3.76 25.70 21.37
C GLY A 117 -3.62 26.69 22.54
N ALA A 118 -4.72 27.13 23.13
CA ALA A 118 -4.72 28.00 24.30
C ALA A 118 -4.36 27.21 25.57
N PHE A 119 -3.45 27.75 26.40
CA PHE A 119 -3.06 27.08 27.65
C PHE A 119 -4.24 26.93 28.62
N PRO A 120 -4.27 25.88 29.46
CA PRO A 120 -5.39 25.66 30.37
C PRO A 120 -5.45 26.72 31.48
N LEU A 121 -6.66 27.20 31.77
CA LEU A 121 -6.97 28.01 32.94
C LEU A 121 -7.13 27.10 34.17
N THR A 122 -6.82 27.63 35.36
CA THR A 122 -6.90 26.87 36.62
C THR A 122 -8.37 26.75 37.04
N ALA A 123 -8.89 25.53 37.21
CA ALA A 123 -10.29 25.34 37.60
C ALA A 123 -10.64 26.17 38.86
N GLY A 124 -11.70 26.98 38.76
CA GLY A 124 -12.13 27.89 39.82
C GLY A 124 -11.37 29.21 39.90
N SER A 125 -10.46 29.52 38.97
CA SER A 125 -9.88 30.86 38.86
C SER A 125 -10.91 31.87 38.36
N LEU A 126 -10.77 33.14 38.78
CA LEU A 126 -11.59 34.26 38.34
C LEU A 126 -11.10 34.86 37.02
N ASP A 127 -10.46 34.06 36.16
CA ASP A 127 -10.14 34.48 34.79
C ASP A 127 -11.42 34.53 33.94
N ALA A 128 -11.47 35.33 32.87
CA ALA A 128 -12.64 35.42 32.01
C ALA A 128 -12.40 34.81 30.62
N ALA A 129 -13.39 34.09 30.07
CA ALA A 129 -13.35 33.58 28.70
C ALA A 129 -14.72 33.61 28.02
N LEU A 130 -14.75 33.91 26.72
CA LEU A 130 -15.95 33.96 25.88
C LEU A 130 -15.73 33.17 24.59
N VAL A 131 -16.59 32.21 24.29
CA VAL A 131 -16.67 31.57 22.97
C VAL A 131 -17.94 32.08 22.28
N ALA A 132 -17.80 32.73 21.12
CA ALA A 132 -18.93 33.35 20.43
C ALA A 132 -18.75 33.36 18.90
N THR A 133 -19.86 33.41 18.16
CA THR A 133 -19.86 33.60 16.71
C THR A 133 -20.14 35.07 16.39
N LEU A 134 -19.19 35.77 15.80
CA LEU A 134 -19.30 37.17 15.41
C LEU A 134 -19.37 37.32 13.88
N SER A 135 -20.16 38.27 13.40
CA SER A 135 -20.25 38.59 11.97
C SER A 135 -19.00 39.37 11.51
N PRO A 136 -18.74 39.47 10.19
CA PRO A 136 -17.74 40.41 9.68
C PRO A 136 -17.95 41.84 10.20
N GLY A 137 -16.87 42.49 10.63
CA GLY A 137 -16.95 43.80 11.25
C GLY A 137 -15.77 44.10 12.17
N SER A 138 -15.73 45.33 12.67
CA SER A 138 -14.74 45.79 13.66
C SER A 138 -15.31 45.67 15.06
N TYR A 139 -14.49 45.16 15.98
CA TYR A 139 -14.85 44.95 17.38
C TYR A 139 -13.77 45.48 18.31
N THR A 140 -14.15 45.84 19.54
CA THR A 140 -13.20 46.16 20.62
C THR A 140 -13.48 45.31 21.84
N ALA A 141 -12.50 44.56 22.30
CA ALA A 141 -12.50 43.86 23.57
C ALA A 141 -11.82 44.72 24.65
N GLN A 142 -12.47 44.89 25.79
CA GLN A 142 -12.01 45.70 26.93
C GLN A 142 -11.83 44.81 28.15
N VAL A 143 -10.72 44.98 28.86
CA VAL A 143 -10.44 44.31 30.13
C VAL A 143 -10.28 45.33 31.24
N SER A 144 -11.07 45.16 32.30
CA SER A 144 -11.04 45.95 33.54
C SER A 144 -11.02 45.04 34.77
N GLY A 145 -10.66 45.55 35.95
CA GLY A 145 -10.78 44.79 37.21
C GLY A 145 -12.15 44.94 37.85
N VAL A 146 -12.77 43.82 38.27
CA VAL A 146 -13.97 43.86 39.12
C VAL A 146 -13.65 44.67 40.39
N GLY A 147 -14.52 45.62 40.73
CA GLY A 147 -14.31 46.53 41.86
C GLY A 147 -13.28 47.65 41.63
N ASN A 148 -12.99 48.02 40.37
CA ASN A 148 -11.98 49.03 40.01
C ASN A 148 -10.56 48.67 40.49
N THR A 149 -10.22 47.38 40.44
CA THR A 149 -8.87 46.90 40.72
C THR A 149 -7.96 47.06 39.49
N SER A 150 -6.65 47.13 39.72
CA SER A 150 -5.64 47.22 38.65
C SER A 150 -4.62 46.10 38.80
N GLY A 151 -4.03 45.66 37.68
CA GLY A 151 -3.03 44.60 37.69
C GLY A 151 -2.65 44.15 36.29
N VAL A 152 -1.70 43.22 36.19
CA VAL A 152 -1.29 42.63 34.91
C VAL A 152 -2.31 41.60 34.44
N ALA A 153 -2.77 41.72 33.19
CA ALA A 153 -3.60 40.70 32.54
C ALA A 153 -3.11 40.42 31.11
N ILE A 154 -3.56 39.30 30.54
CA ILE A 154 -3.46 39.00 29.11
C ILE A 154 -4.86 39.05 28.51
N LEU A 155 -5.04 39.76 27.40
CA LEU A 155 -6.19 39.64 26.52
C LEU A 155 -5.80 38.86 25.25
N GLU A 156 -6.57 37.83 24.89
CA GLU A 156 -6.28 36.98 23.74
C GLU A 156 -7.53 36.81 22.87
N VAL A 157 -7.34 36.81 21.55
CA VAL A 157 -8.38 36.52 20.56
C VAL A 157 -7.89 35.37 19.68
N TYR A 158 -8.63 34.28 19.69
CA TYR A 158 -8.39 33.07 18.91
C TYR A 158 -9.46 32.88 17.86
N ASP A 159 -9.04 32.37 16.72
CA ASP A 159 -9.91 31.95 15.64
C ASP A 159 -10.27 30.45 15.79
N VAL A 160 -11.56 30.13 15.95
CA VAL A 160 -12.02 28.76 16.23
C VAL A 160 -12.47 28.04 14.94
N SER A 161 -13.17 28.73 14.02
CA SER A 161 -13.58 28.16 12.72
C SER A 161 -14.00 29.22 11.66
N GLY A 162 -13.78 28.94 10.36
CA GLY A 162 -14.32 29.72 9.22
C GLY A 162 -13.28 30.23 8.20
N SER A 163 -13.75 30.62 6.99
CA SER A 163 -12.92 31.09 5.85
C SER A 163 -12.60 32.59 5.84
N ALA A 164 -13.30 33.41 6.64
CA ALA A 164 -12.86 34.79 6.91
C ALA A 164 -11.48 34.76 7.61
N ARG A 165 -10.71 35.86 7.66
CA ARG A 165 -9.43 35.93 8.42
C ARG A 165 -9.44 37.08 9.42
N LEU A 166 -8.67 36.95 10.51
CA LEU A 166 -8.36 38.09 11.39
C LEU A 166 -7.34 38.98 10.66
N LEU A 167 -7.72 40.24 10.40
CA LEU A 167 -6.88 41.16 9.60
C LEU A 167 -5.86 41.91 10.44
N ASN A 168 -6.20 42.21 11.69
CA ASN A 168 -5.36 42.99 12.59
C ASN A 168 -5.64 42.73 14.07
N LEU A 169 -4.67 43.12 14.89
CA LEU A 169 -4.81 43.35 16.33
C LEU A 169 -4.25 44.74 16.65
N SER A 170 -5.01 45.57 17.36
CA SER A 170 -4.54 46.88 17.81
C SER A 170 -4.85 47.05 19.30
N THR A 171 -3.84 47.06 20.17
CA THR A 171 -4.06 47.20 21.62
C THR A 171 -3.51 48.52 22.14
N ARG A 172 -4.38 49.27 22.82
CA ARG A 172 -4.02 50.48 23.58
C ARG A 172 -3.89 50.11 25.05
N ALA A 173 -2.70 50.30 25.61
CA ALA A 173 -2.44 50.06 27.02
C ALA A 173 -1.29 50.93 27.55
N LEU A 174 -1.10 50.92 28.87
CA LEU A 174 0.06 51.54 29.51
C LEU A 174 1.31 50.68 29.28
N VAL A 175 2.36 51.29 28.72
CA VAL A 175 3.70 50.70 28.63
C VAL A 175 4.49 51.14 29.86
N GLY A 176 4.84 50.19 30.74
CA GLY A 176 5.56 50.43 31.99
C GLY A 176 7.06 50.12 31.91
N SER A 177 7.78 50.35 33.02
CA SER A 177 9.20 50.04 33.17
C SER A 177 9.44 48.62 33.71
N ALA A 178 10.59 48.01 33.39
CA ALA A 178 11.01 46.69 33.89
C ALA A 178 9.97 45.57 33.62
N ASN A 179 9.43 44.91 34.65
CA ASN A 179 8.48 43.80 34.49
C ASN A 179 7.08 44.22 33.98
N GLN A 180 6.86 45.51 33.69
CA GLN A 180 5.60 46.09 33.21
C GLN A 180 5.64 46.48 31.73
N THR A 181 6.58 45.93 30.96
CA THR A 181 6.67 46.10 29.50
C THR A 181 5.44 45.53 28.77
N PHE A 182 5.06 46.16 27.65
CA PHE A 182 4.01 45.68 26.76
C PHE A 182 4.50 44.52 25.90
N PHE A 183 3.73 43.43 25.85
CA PHE A 183 3.99 42.31 24.94
C PHE A 183 2.73 41.97 24.13
N SER A 184 2.88 41.74 22.84
CA SER A 184 1.84 41.14 21.99
C SER A 184 2.34 39.83 21.39
N GLY A 185 1.55 38.76 21.50
CA GLY A 185 1.87 37.46 20.90
C GLY A 185 1.21 37.30 19.54
N LEU A 186 1.90 36.63 18.62
CA LEU A 186 1.45 36.35 17.26
C LEU A 186 1.79 34.90 16.88
N SER A 187 0.82 34.14 16.39
CA SER A 187 1.03 32.78 15.85
C SER A 187 0.66 32.69 14.37
N VAL A 188 1.61 32.26 13.54
CA VAL A 188 1.41 31.96 12.12
C VAL A 188 1.15 30.45 11.95
N ALA A 189 0.01 30.08 11.36
CA ALA A 189 -0.43 28.69 11.24
C ALA A 189 0.53 27.81 10.41
N ALA A 190 0.63 26.53 10.79
CA ALA A 190 1.40 25.54 10.04
C ALA A 190 0.74 25.20 8.69
N GLY A 191 1.54 24.97 7.65
CA GLY A 191 1.06 24.61 6.31
C GLY A 191 0.81 25.81 5.36
N GLY A 192 0.90 27.05 5.84
CA GLY A 192 0.88 28.26 5.02
C GLY A 192 2.29 28.75 4.63
N GLY A 193 2.40 29.53 3.55
CA GLY A 193 3.62 30.29 3.22
C GLY A 193 3.91 31.40 4.25
N ALA A 194 5.07 32.04 4.15
CA ALA A 194 5.43 33.16 5.03
C ALA A 194 4.41 34.31 4.92
N ARG A 195 4.12 34.97 6.05
CA ARG A 195 3.15 36.07 6.17
C ARG A 195 3.85 37.42 6.15
N ARG A 196 3.43 38.33 5.25
CA ARG A 196 3.86 39.73 5.29
C ARG A 196 3.07 40.44 6.38
N VAL A 197 3.73 40.91 7.43
CA VAL A 197 3.09 41.55 8.58
C VAL A 197 3.63 42.96 8.77
N LEU A 198 2.75 43.92 8.99
CA LEU A 198 3.07 45.28 9.44
C LEU A 198 2.87 45.38 10.95
N ILE A 199 3.89 45.79 11.69
CA ILE A 199 3.88 45.96 13.15
C ILE A 199 4.15 47.42 13.48
N ARG A 200 3.39 48.03 14.39
CA ARG A 200 3.51 49.46 14.72
C ARG A 200 3.36 49.70 16.22
N ALA A 201 4.04 50.71 16.76
CA ALA A 201 3.81 51.24 18.09
C ALA A 201 3.68 52.76 17.99
N ALA A 202 2.46 53.25 18.21
CA ALA A 202 2.11 54.65 18.16
C ALA A 202 2.10 55.24 19.58
N GLY A 203 2.91 56.26 19.80
CA GLY A 203 3.01 57.02 21.04
C GLY A 203 2.74 58.50 20.75
N PRO A 204 3.70 59.25 20.16
CA PRO A 204 3.48 60.63 19.72
C PRO A 204 2.25 60.83 18.84
N ALA A 205 1.98 59.92 17.89
CA ALA A 205 0.81 60.05 17.01
C ALA A 205 -0.52 59.96 17.76
N LEU A 206 -0.58 59.30 18.92
CA LEU A 206 -1.80 59.25 19.74
C LEU A 206 -2.12 60.58 20.41
N GLY A 207 -1.09 61.38 20.75
CA GLY A 207 -1.28 62.70 21.35
C GLY A 207 -2.02 63.63 20.40
N ALA A 208 -1.71 63.55 19.10
CA ALA A 208 -2.42 64.26 18.04
C ALA A 208 -3.89 63.80 17.87
N LEU A 209 -4.21 62.59 18.33
CA LEU A 209 -5.58 62.04 18.34
C LEU A 209 -6.32 62.28 19.66
N GLY A 210 -5.79 63.15 20.54
CA GLY A 210 -6.43 63.56 21.79
C GLY A 210 -6.24 62.59 22.97
N VAL A 211 -5.32 61.63 22.86
CA VAL A 211 -4.98 60.72 23.98
C VAL A 211 -3.98 61.41 24.90
N GLY A 212 -4.30 61.53 26.19
CA GLY A 212 -3.38 62.07 27.21
C GLY A 212 -2.38 61.04 27.74
N GLY A 213 -1.22 61.49 28.22
CA GLY A 213 -0.23 60.63 28.88
C GLY A 213 0.50 59.65 27.96
N THR A 214 0.65 60.00 26.68
CA THR A 214 1.22 59.12 25.65
C THR A 214 2.71 58.88 25.84
N LEU A 215 3.18 57.70 25.42
CA LEU A 215 4.59 57.37 25.41
C LEU A 215 5.31 58.21 24.35
N ASN A 216 6.30 59.02 24.75
CA ASN A 216 6.93 60.00 23.86
C ASN A 216 7.90 59.40 22.84
N ASP A 217 8.37 58.17 23.05
CA ASP A 217 9.41 57.54 22.22
C ASP A 217 9.28 56.00 22.27
N PRO A 218 8.31 55.39 21.55
CA PRO A 218 8.09 53.95 21.53
C PRO A 218 9.10 53.20 20.65
N ALA A 219 9.71 52.14 21.19
CA ALA A 219 10.56 51.20 20.47
C ALA A 219 9.95 49.78 20.44
N ILE A 220 10.07 49.08 19.32
CA ILE A 220 9.59 47.70 19.12
C ILE A 220 10.76 46.74 18.93
N ALA A 221 10.64 45.53 19.49
CA ALA A 221 11.42 44.35 19.14
C ALA A 221 10.51 43.13 18.90
N VAL A 222 10.83 42.31 17.90
CA VAL A 222 10.13 41.06 17.56
C VAL A 222 11.04 39.90 17.91
N LEU A 223 10.55 39.02 18.77
CA LEU A 223 11.28 37.90 19.34
C LEU A 223 10.68 36.58 18.82
N ASP A 224 11.54 35.59 18.57
CA ASP A 224 11.14 34.22 18.28
C ASP A 224 10.68 33.47 19.55
N SER A 225 10.27 32.21 19.39
CA SER A 225 9.83 31.36 20.51
C SER A 225 10.92 31.06 21.55
N ALA A 226 12.19 31.32 21.24
CA ALA A 226 13.32 31.20 22.16
C ALA A 226 13.67 32.53 22.84
N GLY A 227 12.88 33.59 22.61
CA GLY A 227 13.09 34.93 23.16
C GLY A 227 14.21 35.71 22.47
N ARG A 228 14.69 35.25 21.31
CA ARG A 228 15.75 35.94 20.55
C ARG A 228 15.14 36.92 19.57
N GLN A 229 15.71 38.13 19.48
CA GLN A 229 15.28 39.10 18.47
C GLN A 229 15.55 38.55 17.06
N ILE A 230 14.52 38.58 16.21
CA ILE A 230 14.67 38.13 14.82
C ILE A 230 15.44 39.18 13.99
N PRO A 231 16.16 38.77 12.93
CA PRO A 231 16.85 39.70 12.04
C PRO A 231 15.90 40.77 11.48
N GLY A 232 16.29 42.05 11.57
CA GLY A 232 15.44 43.18 11.15
C GLY A 232 14.22 43.43 12.03
N GLY A 233 14.05 42.67 13.12
CA GLY A 233 12.89 42.73 14.00
C GLY A 233 12.97 43.79 15.09
N ALA A 234 13.70 44.90 14.93
CA ALA A 234 13.64 45.99 15.90
C ALA A 234 13.65 47.35 15.22
N ASN A 235 12.91 48.29 15.81
CA ASN A 235 12.89 49.67 15.35
C ASN A 235 12.48 50.63 16.50
N ASP A 236 13.16 51.76 16.60
CA ASP A 236 12.87 52.84 17.56
C ASP A 236 12.52 54.18 16.90
N ASN A 237 12.42 54.24 15.55
CA ASN A 237 11.87 55.37 14.79
C ASN A 237 11.37 54.90 13.41
N TRP A 238 10.13 55.16 13.03
CA TRP A 238 9.54 54.57 11.81
C TRP A 238 10.22 55.03 10.50
N GLU A 239 10.80 56.25 10.47
CA GLU A 239 11.46 56.77 9.26
C GLU A 239 12.83 56.15 8.98
N THR A 240 13.51 55.60 9.99
CA THR A 240 14.84 54.99 9.84
C THR A 240 14.79 53.59 9.23
N ALA A 241 13.60 53.00 9.05
CA ALA A 241 13.38 51.62 8.62
C ALA A 241 12.63 51.50 7.27
N GLY A 242 13.04 52.25 6.24
CA GLY A 242 12.46 52.12 4.89
C GLY A 242 11.09 52.79 4.72
N ALA A 243 11.04 54.10 4.98
CA ALA A 243 9.81 54.91 5.06
C ALA A 243 8.84 54.77 3.86
N ALA A 244 9.33 54.58 2.64
CA ALA A 244 8.48 54.41 1.45
C ALA A 244 7.65 53.11 1.49
N ALA A 245 8.28 51.98 1.86
CA ALA A 245 7.61 50.69 1.97
C ALA A 245 6.62 50.68 3.15
N LEU A 246 6.98 51.33 4.26
CA LEU A 246 6.09 51.49 5.41
C LEU A 246 4.87 52.37 5.09
N ARG A 247 5.02 53.48 4.33
CA ARG A 247 3.88 54.29 3.88
C ARG A 247 2.91 53.50 3.00
N ALA A 248 3.43 52.69 2.08
CA ALA A 248 2.63 51.79 1.26
C ALA A 248 1.91 50.74 2.13
N ALA A 249 2.60 50.16 3.10
CA ALA A 249 2.04 49.20 4.05
C ALA A 249 0.95 49.83 4.94
N PHE A 250 1.14 51.05 5.45
CA PHE A 250 0.13 51.78 6.22
C PHE A 250 -1.14 51.99 5.41
N THR A 251 -0.98 52.39 4.14
CA THR A 251 -2.11 52.57 3.21
C THR A 251 -2.83 51.25 2.95
N ALA A 252 -2.09 50.17 2.68
CA ALA A 252 -2.66 48.83 2.46
C ALA A 252 -3.38 48.27 3.69
N ALA A 253 -2.89 48.60 4.89
CA ALA A 253 -3.49 48.23 6.17
C ALA A 253 -4.72 49.09 6.55
N GLY A 254 -4.96 50.22 5.86
CA GLY A 254 -5.94 51.24 6.29
C GLY A 254 -5.54 51.95 7.58
N ALA A 255 -4.26 51.91 7.94
CA ALA A 255 -3.74 52.45 9.19
C ALA A 255 -3.43 53.95 9.07
N PHE A 256 -3.72 54.75 10.10
CA PHE A 256 -3.46 56.19 10.07
C PHE A 256 -1.97 56.49 9.89
N PRO A 257 -1.57 57.56 9.16
CA PRO A 257 -0.17 57.84 8.90
C PRO A 257 0.56 58.36 10.14
N PHE A 258 1.86 58.08 10.25
CA PHE A 258 2.74 58.77 11.18
C PHE A 258 3.28 60.06 10.54
N ALA A 259 3.38 61.13 11.32
CA ALA A 259 3.91 62.40 10.86
C ALA A 259 5.43 62.29 10.61
N ALA A 260 5.94 63.09 9.66
CA ALA A 260 7.37 63.18 9.41
C ALA A 260 8.11 63.68 10.67
N GLY A 261 9.24 63.07 11.02
CA GLY A 261 9.96 63.35 12.25
C GLY A 261 9.32 62.80 13.54
N SER A 262 8.23 62.03 13.45
CA SER A 262 7.66 61.35 14.61
C SER A 262 8.57 60.23 15.12
N ARG A 263 8.61 60.06 16.45
CA ARG A 263 9.31 58.96 17.13
C ARG A 263 8.48 57.69 17.29
N ASP A 264 7.31 57.61 16.65
CA ASP A 264 6.59 56.34 16.55
C ASP A 264 7.47 55.27 15.88
N SER A 265 7.30 53.98 16.19
CA SER A 265 8.06 52.89 15.55
C SER A 265 7.18 51.99 14.69
N ALA A 266 7.75 51.47 13.60
CA ALA A 266 7.07 50.54 12.71
C ALA A 266 8.04 49.56 12.02
N LEU A 267 7.56 48.36 11.73
CA LEU A 267 8.30 47.28 11.07
C LEU A 267 7.42 46.62 10.00
N LEU A 268 8.02 46.21 8.89
CA LEU A 268 7.40 45.39 7.86
C LEU A 268 8.21 44.11 7.68
N LEU A 269 7.66 42.96 8.08
CA LEU A 269 8.38 41.69 8.20
C LEU A 269 7.70 40.58 7.39
N ASP A 270 8.47 39.56 7.01
CA ASP A 270 7.94 38.27 6.56
C ASP A 270 8.13 37.26 7.70
N LEU A 271 7.05 36.73 8.23
CA LEU A 271 7.05 35.78 9.34
C LEU A 271 6.71 34.39 8.81
N ALA A 272 7.64 33.46 8.97
CA ALA A 272 7.41 32.05 8.67
C ALA A 272 6.38 31.44 9.66
N PRO A 273 5.82 30.25 9.38
CA PRO A 273 5.03 29.51 10.37
C PRO A 273 5.78 29.38 11.70
N GLY A 274 5.15 29.78 12.80
CA GLY A 274 5.80 29.88 14.10
C GLY A 274 5.13 30.86 15.06
N ASN A 275 5.65 30.89 16.29
CA ASN A 275 5.19 31.78 17.36
C ASN A 275 6.18 32.92 17.58
N TYR A 276 5.66 34.14 17.64
CA TYR A 276 6.43 35.38 17.78
C TYR A 276 5.90 36.21 18.94
N THR A 277 6.81 36.96 19.58
CA THR A 277 6.47 37.93 20.63
C THR A 277 6.95 39.32 20.20
N ILE A 278 6.04 40.28 20.17
CA ILE A 278 6.31 41.69 19.90
C ILE A 278 6.41 42.38 21.25
N GLN A 279 7.57 42.92 21.55
CA GLN A 279 7.86 43.70 22.74
C GLN A 279 7.86 45.19 22.38
N ALA A 280 7.11 46.01 23.12
CA ALA A 280 7.12 47.46 22.96
C ALA A 280 7.55 48.15 24.28
N ASN A 281 8.53 49.04 24.21
CA ASN A 281 9.12 49.76 25.34
C ASN A 281 9.23 51.27 25.05
N GLY A 282 9.38 52.09 26.10
CA GLY A 282 9.86 53.46 25.95
C GLY A 282 11.38 53.54 25.90
N VAL A 283 11.93 54.31 24.96
CA VAL A 283 13.37 54.63 24.94
C VAL A 283 13.76 55.27 26.27
N GLY A 284 14.84 54.79 26.89
CA GLY A 284 15.30 55.28 28.20
C GLY A 284 14.43 54.86 29.40
N ASN A 285 13.63 53.80 29.28
CA ASN A 285 12.65 53.35 30.29
C ASN A 285 11.49 54.34 30.53
N ALA A 286 11.19 55.20 29.56
CA ALA A 286 10.02 56.06 29.62
C ALA A 286 8.73 55.21 29.71
N THR A 287 7.76 55.69 30.47
CA THR A 287 6.44 55.07 30.59
C THR A 287 5.36 55.97 29.98
N GLY A 288 4.27 55.38 29.55
CA GLY A 288 3.16 56.12 28.93
C GLY A 288 2.25 55.22 28.12
N THR A 289 1.15 55.77 27.62
CA THR A 289 0.19 55.05 26.80
C THR A 289 0.71 54.91 25.37
N ALA A 290 0.68 53.69 24.83
CA ALA A 290 0.96 53.42 23.41
C ALA A 290 -0.12 52.53 22.80
N LEU A 291 -0.26 52.62 21.47
CA LEU A 291 -1.09 51.74 20.66
C LEU A 291 -0.16 50.84 19.85
N VAL A 292 -0.15 49.55 20.16
CA VAL A 292 0.64 48.57 19.42
C VAL A 292 -0.27 47.79 18.48
N GLU A 293 0.12 47.74 17.21
CA GLU A 293 -0.70 47.21 16.13
C GLU A 293 0.04 46.17 15.30
N VAL A 294 -0.69 45.16 14.82
CA VAL A 294 -0.21 44.10 13.93
C VAL A 294 -1.23 43.90 12.82
N TYR A 295 -0.81 43.98 11.55
CA TYR A 295 -1.64 43.82 10.36
C TYR A 295 -1.11 42.71 9.45
N ASP A 296 -1.95 41.77 9.00
CA ASP A 296 -1.61 40.79 7.96
C ASP A 296 -1.83 41.40 6.56
N LEU A 297 -0.76 41.49 5.77
CA LEU A 297 -0.74 42.08 4.43
C LEU A 297 -0.58 41.03 3.32
N SER A 298 -0.65 39.73 3.62
CA SER A 298 -0.49 38.67 2.61
C SER A 298 -1.66 38.59 1.60
N PRO A 299 -1.41 38.26 0.31
CA PRO A 299 -2.45 38.04 -0.71
C PRO A 299 -3.43 36.90 -0.38
N GLU A 300 -4.64 36.97 -0.93
CA GLU A 300 -5.79 36.12 -0.58
C GLU A 300 -5.72 34.67 -1.10
N THR A 301 -5.01 34.39 -2.21
CA THR A 301 -4.84 33.03 -2.75
C THR A 301 -3.42 32.81 -3.29
N LEU A 302 -2.55 32.20 -2.49
CA LEU A 302 -1.25 31.72 -2.97
C LEU A 302 -1.40 30.34 -3.61
N SER A 303 -0.67 30.09 -4.71
CA SER A 303 -0.53 28.73 -5.22
C SER A 303 0.24 27.88 -4.22
N THR A 304 -0.05 26.58 -4.15
CA THR A 304 0.77 25.61 -3.44
C THR A 304 1.66 24.85 -4.42
N VAL A 305 2.83 24.43 -3.96
CA VAL A 305 3.78 23.64 -4.75
C VAL A 305 4.13 22.34 -4.03
N SER A 306 4.02 21.22 -4.74
CA SER A 306 4.51 19.90 -4.32
C SER A 306 5.72 19.49 -5.16
N VAL A 307 6.57 18.61 -4.63
CA VAL A 307 7.68 17.99 -5.38
C VAL A 307 7.63 16.46 -5.28
N ARG A 308 7.97 15.78 -6.39
CA ARG A 308 8.16 14.33 -6.42
C ARG A 308 9.39 13.95 -7.26
N ALA A 309 10.02 12.82 -6.95
CA ALA A 309 11.10 12.28 -7.77
C ALA A 309 10.51 11.39 -8.90
N SER A 310 10.19 11.97 -10.05
CA SER A 310 9.70 11.23 -11.23
C SER A 310 10.67 10.14 -11.71
N VAL A 311 11.98 10.29 -11.45
CA VAL A 311 12.99 9.22 -11.56
C VAL A 311 13.77 9.23 -10.25
N ALA A 312 13.45 8.31 -9.34
CA ALA A 312 13.92 8.31 -7.94
C ALA A 312 15.19 7.49 -7.69
N ALA A 313 15.82 6.99 -8.75
CA ALA A 313 17.10 6.31 -8.66
C ALA A 313 17.95 6.57 -9.89
N THR A 314 19.27 6.65 -9.68
CA THR A 314 20.24 6.87 -10.74
C THR A 314 21.59 6.25 -10.36
N ASP A 315 22.50 6.14 -11.33
CA ASP A 315 23.83 5.56 -11.17
C ASP A 315 24.92 6.46 -11.71
N ALA A 316 25.95 6.56 -10.88
CA ALA A 316 27.22 7.19 -11.13
C ALA A 316 27.88 6.72 -12.45
N VAL A 317 27.69 5.47 -12.87
CA VAL A 317 28.36 4.87 -14.04
C VAL A 317 27.51 4.94 -15.32
N ALA A 318 26.20 4.68 -15.25
CA ALA A 318 25.31 4.73 -16.42
C ALA A 318 24.97 6.15 -16.91
N GLY A 319 25.09 7.18 -16.06
CA GLY A 319 24.90 8.59 -16.43
C GLY A 319 23.45 8.99 -16.74
N SER A 320 22.45 8.12 -16.53
CA SER A 320 21.03 8.43 -16.71
C SER A 320 20.53 9.30 -15.56
N PRO A 321 20.09 10.55 -15.79
CA PRO A 321 19.78 11.44 -14.68
C PRO A 321 18.50 11.07 -13.92
N ALA A 322 18.50 11.35 -12.62
CA ALA A 322 17.27 11.41 -11.84
C ALA A 322 16.52 12.72 -12.11
N VAL A 323 15.20 12.74 -11.88
CA VAL A 323 14.35 13.89 -12.23
C VAL A 323 13.38 14.17 -11.10
N PHE A 324 13.41 15.40 -10.59
CA PHE A 324 12.40 15.96 -9.70
C PHE A 324 11.37 16.75 -10.51
N THR A 325 10.08 16.48 -10.28
CA THR A 325 8.96 17.23 -10.87
C THR A 325 8.26 18.04 -9.78
N PHE A 326 8.16 19.34 -9.99
CA PHE A 326 7.45 20.29 -9.15
C PHE A 326 6.08 20.55 -9.74
N THR A 327 5.02 20.47 -8.95
CA THR A 327 3.64 20.66 -9.41
C THR A 327 2.97 21.77 -8.60
N ARG A 328 2.29 22.68 -9.29
CA ARG A 328 1.57 23.81 -8.72
C ARG A 328 0.06 23.56 -8.75
N VAL A 329 -0.61 23.90 -7.64
CA VAL A 329 -2.08 23.97 -7.55
C VAL A 329 -2.48 25.39 -7.14
N GLY A 330 -3.44 25.99 -7.83
CA GLY A 330 -3.87 27.38 -7.61
C GLY A 330 -3.68 28.27 -8.85
N PRO A 331 -3.62 29.61 -8.71
CA PRO A 331 -3.50 30.53 -9.84
C PRO A 331 -2.28 30.23 -10.72
N VAL A 332 -2.46 30.25 -12.04
CA VAL A 332 -1.40 29.98 -13.02
C VAL A 332 -0.98 31.18 -13.86
N SER A 333 -1.61 32.34 -13.66
CA SER A 333 -1.43 33.54 -14.49
C SER A 333 -0.03 34.18 -14.40
N GLN A 334 0.71 33.93 -13.32
CA GLN A 334 2.08 34.41 -13.10
C GLN A 334 3.04 33.23 -12.98
N ALA A 335 4.32 33.44 -13.29
CA ALA A 335 5.36 32.46 -13.01
C ALA A 335 5.66 32.40 -11.49
N ILE A 336 6.09 31.24 -11.00
CA ILE A 336 6.51 31.07 -9.59
C ILE A 336 7.90 30.45 -9.56
N THR A 337 8.83 31.12 -8.87
CA THR A 337 10.14 30.56 -8.53
C THR A 337 10.03 29.85 -7.19
N VAL A 338 10.31 28.55 -7.22
CA VAL A 338 10.25 27.63 -6.08
C VAL A 338 11.67 27.35 -5.62
N GLU A 339 11.92 27.54 -4.34
CA GLU A 339 13.22 27.29 -3.71
C GLU A 339 13.17 26.01 -2.88
N TYR A 340 14.30 25.29 -2.84
CA TYR A 340 14.43 24.02 -2.17
C TYR A 340 15.82 23.82 -1.57
N ARG A 341 15.89 23.06 -0.48
CA ARG A 341 17.13 22.54 0.12
C ARG A 341 17.42 21.14 -0.35
N ILE A 342 18.70 20.78 -0.27
CA ILE A 342 19.18 19.43 -0.56
C ILE A 342 19.85 18.89 0.69
N THR A 343 19.44 17.70 1.11
CA THR A 343 20.02 16.90 2.19
C THR A 343 20.27 15.48 1.69
N GLY A 344 20.71 14.58 2.57
CA GLY A 344 21.00 13.18 2.25
C GLY A 344 22.47 12.83 2.44
N SER A 345 22.82 11.58 2.15
CA SER A 345 24.18 11.06 2.33
C SER A 345 25.08 11.26 1.11
N ALA A 346 24.53 11.67 -0.03
CA ALA A 346 25.30 12.00 -1.23
C ALA A 346 25.84 13.43 -1.18
N ALA A 347 27.10 13.61 -1.56
CA ALA A 347 27.75 14.91 -1.60
C ALA A 347 27.66 15.56 -2.99
N ALA A 348 27.12 16.79 -3.05
CA ALA A 348 27.10 17.58 -4.27
C ALA A 348 28.52 17.88 -4.77
N GLY A 349 28.74 17.78 -6.08
CA GLY A 349 30.06 17.92 -6.72
C GLY A 349 30.97 16.70 -6.60
N VAL A 350 30.61 15.70 -5.78
CA VAL A 350 31.34 14.42 -5.65
C VAL A 350 30.52 13.27 -6.22
N ASP A 351 29.29 13.09 -5.73
CA ASP A 351 28.41 11.97 -6.10
C ASP A 351 27.41 12.37 -7.21
N PHE A 352 27.12 13.66 -7.36
CA PHE A 352 26.24 14.22 -8.38
C PHE A 352 26.60 15.68 -8.70
N GLU A 353 26.16 16.20 -9.85
CA GLU A 353 26.34 17.61 -10.21
C GLU A 353 25.53 18.53 -9.27
N SER A 354 26.09 19.68 -8.91
CA SER A 354 25.42 20.61 -8.00
C SER A 354 24.11 21.13 -8.61
N LEU A 355 23.01 20.96 -7.89
CA LEU A 355 21.70 21.47 -8.29
C LEU A 355 21.53 22.95 -7.93
N PRO A 356 20.66 23.70 -8.66
CA PRO A 356 20.56 25.16 -8.53
C PRO A 356 19.88 25.66 -7.24
N GLY A 357 19.26 24.80 -6.43
CA GLY A 357 18.50 25.19 -5.22
C GLY A 357 17.17 25.90 -5.50
N ARG A 358 16.82 26.09 -6.78
CA ARG A 358 15.57 26.73 -7.21
C ARG A 358 15.10 26.23 -8.57
N VAL A 359 13.80 26.31 -8.84
CA VAL A 359 13.16 26.00 -10.12
C VAL A 359 12.06 27.02 -10.41
N THR A 360 11.81 27.36 -11.67
CA THR A 360 10.71 28.26 -12.03
C THR A 360 9.62 27.48 -12.77
N ILE A 361 8.38 27.56 -12.27
CA ILE A 361 7.18 27.11 -12.97
C ILE A 361 6.66 28.31 -13.80
N PRO A 362 6.69 28.26 -15.14
CA PRO A 362 6.28 29.38 -15.98
C PRO A 362 4.81 29.79 -15.81
N ALA A 363 4.47 31.02 -16.23
CA ALA A 363 3.08 31.43 -16.38
C ALA A 363 2.34 30.50 -17.36
N GLY A 364 1.12 30.12 -17.02
CA GLY A 364 0.30 29.14 -17.77
C GLY A 364 0.66 27.67 -17.53
N ALA A 365 1.83 27.37 -16.95
CA ALA A 365 2.25 25.99 -16.67
C ALA A 365 1.84 25.52 -15.27
N THR A 366 1.56 24.24 -15.10
CA THR A 366 1.27 23.62 -13.79
C THR A 366 2.46 22.87 -13.21
N SER A 367 3.57 22.73 -13.95
CA SER A 367 4.74 22.00 -13.49
C SER A 367 6.06 22.49 -14.10
N ALA A 368 7.16 22.09 -13.47
CA ALA A 368 8.54 22.23 -13.96
C ALA A 368 9.40 21.08 -13.41
N THR A 369 10.57 20.84 -14.02
CA THR A 369 11.47 19.74 -13.61
C THR A 369 12.88 20.22 -13.28
N VAL A 370 13.54 19.54 -12.34
CA VAL A 370 14.98 19.65 -12.05
C VAL A 370 15.62 18.29 -12.25
N THR A 371 16.73 18.27 -12.99
CA THR A 371 17.46 17.06 -13.33
C THR A 371 18.69 16.92 -12.44
N LEU A 372 18.85 15.77 -11.79
CA LEU A 372 20.03 15.39 -11.03
C LEU A 372 20.92 14.48 -11.88
N GLN A 373 22.09 14.99 -12.24
CA GLN A 373 23.09 14.24 -13.00
C GLN A 373 24.05 13.54 -12.03
N PRO A 374 24.10 12.20 -11.98
CA PRO A 374 25.03 11.48 -11.12
C PRO A 374 26.48 11.62 -11.63
N ARG A 375 27.47 11.47 -10.73
CA ARG A 375 28.90 11.47 -11.08
C ARG A 375 29.55 10.13 -10.73
N PRO A 376 30.38 9.55 -11.62
CA PRO A 376 31.16 8.35 -11.32
C PRO A 376 32.00 8.54 -10.05
N ASN A 377 31.77 7.72 -9.01
CA ASN A 377 32.58 7.71 -7.80
C ASN A 377 32.93 6.26 -7.39
N PRO A 378 34.02 5.69 -7.93
CA PRO A 378 34.42 4.30 -7.66
C PRO A 378 34.78 4.01 -6.19
N ALA A 379 35.02 5.04 -5.37
CA ALA A 379 35.29 4.88 -3.96
C ALA A 379 34.00 4.63 -3.13
N ASN A 380 32.82 4.88 -3.71
CA ASN A 380 31.55 4.60 -3.06
C ASN A 380 31.18 3.12 -3.22
N THR A 381 31.30 2.38 -2.13
CA THR A 381 30.88 0.98 -2.04
C THR A 381 29.46 0.80 -1.49
N LEU A 382 28.79 1.89 -1.11
CA LEU A 382 27.42 1.92 -0.57
C LEU A 382 26.59 2.97 -1.31
N SER A 383 25.30 2.71 -1.50
CA SER A 383 24.42 3.70 -2.13
C SER A 383 24.26 4.92 -1.24
N ARG A 384 24.03 6.06 -1.87
CA ARG A 384 23.83 7.35 -1.21
C ARG A 384 22.45 7.90 -1.53
N THR A 385 21.96 8.85 -0.75
CA THR A 385 20.66 9.47 -0.98
C THR A 385 20.80 10.97 -1.18
N VAL A 386 19.91 11.53 -2.01
CA VAL A 386 19.71 12.96 -2.20
C VAL A 386 18.25 13.24 -1.89
N GLU A 387 17.97 14.06 -0.90
CA GLU A 387 16.63 14.46 -0.50
C GLU A 387 16.45 15.94 -0.78
N LEU A 388 15.40 16.27 -1.54
CA LEU A 388 15.03 17.62 -1.89
C LEU A 388 13.84 18.04 -1.03
N SER A 389 13.97 19.15 -0.30
CA SER A 389 12.93 19.69 0.58
C SER A 389 12.53 21.10 0.17
N LEU A 390 11.25 21.33 -0.08
CA LEU A 390 10.72 22.65 -0.45
C LEU A 390 10.86 23.65 0.71
N GLU A 391 11.20 24.90 0.39
CA GLU A 391 11.17 26.00 1.36
C GLU A 391 9.89 26.83 1.19
N PRO A 392 9.18 27.20 2.28
CA PRO A 392 8.03 28.08 2.17
C PRO A 392 8.46 29.52 1.84
N ARG A 393 7.68 30.21 1.00
CA ARG A 393 7.92 31.60 0.58
C ARG A 393 6.62 32.42 0.63
N ASN A 394 6.71 33.72 0.36
CA ASN A 394 5.54 34.60 0.26
C ASN A 394 4.77 34.41 -1.07
N ALA A 395 5.44 33.90 -2.11
CA ALA A 395 4.87 33.70 -3.44
C ALA A 395 4.12 32.37 -3.59
N TYR A 396 4.39 31.39 -2.72
CA TYR A 396 3.73 30.08 -2.74
C TYR A 396 3.76 29.39 -1.36
N GLY A 397 2.76 28.56 -1.10
CA GLY A 397 2.74 27.60 0.01
C GLY A 397 3.29 26.22 -0.41
N ILE A 398 3.60 25.37 0.55
CA ILE A 398 3.97 23.97 0.26
C ILE A 398 2.69 23.13 0.13
N GLY A 399 2.62 22.28 -0.88
CA GLY A 399 1.50 21.38 -1.17
C GLY A 399 1.57 20.07 -0.38
N VAL A 400 0.91 19.03 -0.91
CA VAL A 400 0.81 17.71 -0.27
C VAL A 400 2.16 17.00 -0.08
N ASP A 401 3.13 17.26 -0.96
CA ASP A 401 4.46 16.64 -0.91
C ASP A 401 5.53 17.72 -0.75
N ALA A 402 6.09 17.83 0.45
CA ALA A 402 7.12 18.80 0.80
C ALA A 402 8.53 18.33 0.44
N THR A 403 8.74 17.02 0.30
CA THR A 403 10.06 16.43 0.07
C THR A 403 10.02 15.35 -1.02
N ALA A 404 11.16 15.13 -1.67
CA ALA A 404 11.35 14.07 -2.64
C ALA A 404 12.77 13.48 -2.54
N GLY A 405 12.89 12.16 -2.52
CA GLY A 405 14.18 11.45 -2.40
C GLY A 405 14.62 10.79 -3.71
N VAL A 406 15.93 10.79 -3.95
CA VAL A 406 16.64 10.04 -5.01
C VAL A 406 17.73 9.19 -4.37
N THR A 407 17.83 7.91 -4.79
CA THR A 407 18.93 7.03 -4.40
C THR A 407 19.98 6.94 -5.51
N LEU A 408 21.25 7.20 -5.16
CA LEU A 408 22.42 6.98 -6.01
C LEU A 408 22.99 5.60 -5.65
N PHE A 409 22.70 4.58 -6.45
CA PHE A 409 23.16 3.22 -6.15
C PHE A 409 24.68 3.09 -6.31
N ALA A 410 25.35 2.35 -5.41
CA ALA A 410 26.77 2.00 -5.57
C ALA A 410 27.03 1.17 -6.84
N ASN A 411 26.01 0.43 -7.28
CA ASN A 411 25.91 -0.21 -8.59
C ASN A 411 24.41 -0.35 -8.90
N SER A 412 23.90 0.31 -9.95
CA SER A 412 22.48 0.15 -10.38
C SER A 412 22.33 -0.89 -11.49
N GLY A 413 23.26 -1.83 -11.55
CA GLY A 413 23.26 -2.92 -12.49
C GLY A 413 21.99 -3.77 -12.46
N THR A 414 21.88 -4.69 -13.40
CA THR A 414 20.71 -5.58 -13.45
C THR A 414 20.68 -6.46 -12.21
N LEU A 415 19.60 -6.37 -11.44
CA LEU A 415 19.38 -7.17 -10.25
C LEU A 415 18.86 -8.56 -10.65
N TYR A 416 19.48 -9.58 -10.10
CA TYR A 416 19.00 -10.94 -10.12
C TYR A 416 18.81 -11.41 -8.67
N VAL A 417 17.68 -12.06 -8.39
CA VAL A 417 17.32 -12.55 -7.06
C VAL A 417 17.10 -14.05 -7.14
N SER A 418 17.60 -14.76 -6.14
CA SER A 418 17.37 -16.18 -5.93
C SER A 418 16.69 -16.37 -4.58
N THR A 419 15.66 -17.21 -4.55
CA THR A 419 15.11 -17.73 -3.29
C THR A 419 15.76 -19.08 -3.02
N LEU A 420 16.42 -19.22 -1.88
CA LEU A 420 17.10 -20.45 -1.49
C LEU A 420 16.12 -21.36 -0.76
N ARG A 421 16.01 -22.59 -1.25
CA ARG A 421 15.19 -23.62 -0.64
C ARG A 421 16.00 -24.87 -0.41
N THR A 422 15.53 -25.68 0.52
CA THR A 422 16.06 -27.01 0.76
C THR A 422 16.01 -27.83 -0.52
N VAL A 423 17.13 -28.47 -0.87
CA VAL A 423 17.21 -29.33 -2.06
C VAL A 423 16.26 -30.53 -1.91
N PRO A 424 15.51 -30.94 -2.96
CA PRO A 424 14.60 -32.08 -2.89
C PRO A 424 15.28 -33.34 -2.33
N GLY A 425 14.64 -34.00 -1.37
CA GLY A 425 15.15 -35.22 -0.72
C GLY A 425 15.74 -34.99 0.68
N ILE A 426 15.93 -33.74 1.13
CA ILE A 426 16.46 -33.42 2.46
C ILE A 426 15.30 -33.07 3.40
N SER A 427 14.60 -34.08 3.91
CA SER A 427 13.33 -33.92 4.64
C SER A 427 13.44 -33.27 6.03
N ALA A 428 14.65 -33.20 6.61
CA ALA A 428 14.87 -32.75 7.99
C ALA A 428 15.30 -31.27 8.10
N SER A 429 15.65 -30.61 6.98
CA SER A 429 16.14 -29.24 7.01
C SER A 429 15.00 -28.24 6.93
N THR A 430 14.98 -27.29 7.87
CA THR A 430 14.08 -26.11 7.85
C THR A 430 14.79 -24.87 7.34
N ALA A 431 15.95 -25.07 6.70
CA ALA A 431 16.78 -24.00 6.17
C ALA A 431 16.04 -23.21 5.10
N TYR A 432 16.34 -21.92 5.03
CA TYR A 432 15.83 -21.03 3.99
C TYR A 432 16.79 -19.86 3.81
N GLY A 433 16.66 -19.16 2.69
CA GLY A 433 17.45 -17.97 2.45
C GLY A 433 17.09 -17.25 1.16
N SER A 434 17.86 -16.24 0.85
CA SER A 434 17.84 -15.52 -0.42
C SER A 434 19.27 -15.18 -0.84
N ALA A 435 19.44 -14.96 -2.14
CA ALA A 435 20.69 -14.44 -2.68
C ALA A 435 20.41 -13.41 -3.76
N THR A 436 21.34 -12.49 -3.97
CA THR A 436 21.28 -11.54 -5.06
C THR A 436 22.58 -11.51 -5.85
N VAL A 437 22.46 -11.25 -7.15
CA VAL A 437 23.55 -10.85 -8.03
C VAL A 437 23.16 -9.53 -8.66
N GLN A 438 23.96 -8.47 -8.45
CA GLN A 438 23.76 -7.18 -9.10
C GLN A 438 24.85 -6.96 -10.14
N LEU A 439 24.53 -7.25 -11.40
CA LEU A 439 25.46 -7.21 -12.54
C LEU A 439 25.70 -5.78 -12.99
N ALA A 440 26.93 -5.29 -12.88
CA ALA A 440 27.30 -3.92 -13.26
C ALA A 440 26.92 -3.59 -14.72
N PRO A 441 26.56 -2.33 -15.04
CA PRO A 441 26.19 -1.94 -16.41
C PRO A 441 27.26 -2.19 -17.47
N ASP A 442 28.55 -2.19 -17.09
CA ASP A 442 29.67 -2.51 -17.98
C ASP A 442 29.93 -4.01 -18.12
N GLU A 443 29.18 -4.83 -17.39
CA GLU A 443 29.23 -6.30 -17.33
C GLU A 443 30.60 -6.87 -16.97
N LYS A 444 31.49 -6.07 -16.36
CA LYS A 444 32.82 -6.54 -15.93
C LYS A 444 32.82 -7.16 -14.54
N SER A 445 31.84 -6.79 -13.72
CA SER A 445 31.70 -7.32 -12.37
C SER A 445 30.25 -7.40 -11.90
N ALA A 446 30.02 -8.11 -10.81
CA ALA A 446 28.76 -8.13 -10.10
C ALA A 446 28.97 -8.16 -8.58
N PHE A 447 28.00 -7.65 -7.82
CA PHE A 447 27.95 -7.85 -6.37
C PHE A 447 27.05 -9.04 -6.04
N VAL A 448 27.54 -9.94 -5.19
CA VAL A 448 26.85 -11.15 -4.75
C VAL A 448 26.57 -11.04 -3.26
N ASN A 449 25.31 -11.30 -2.89
CA ASN A 449 24.88 -11.36 -1.50
C ASN A 449 24.15 -12.68 -1.26
N VAL A 450 24.29 -13.25 -0.07
CA VAL A 450 23.63 -14.49 0.33
C VAL A 450 23.24 -14.36 1.80
N SER A 451 21.95 -14.50 2.08
CA SER A 451 21.43 -14.60 3.44
C SER A 451 20.66 -15.90 3.63
N PHE A 452 20.87 -16.57 4.76
CA PHE A 452 20.20 -17.84 5.06
C PHE A 452 20.13 -18.10 6.56
N SER A 453 19.30 -19.04 6.97
CA SER A 453 19.11 -19.46 8.36
C SER A 453 18.76 -20.93 8.45
N ASN A 454 18.85 -21.49 9.67
CA ASN A 454 18.40 -22.85 10.01
C ASN A 454 19.05 -23.99 9.22
N LEU A 455 20.34 -23.89 8.88
CA LEU A 455 21.08 -25.04 8.36
C LEU A 455 21.04 -26.20 9.36
N SER A 456 20.80 -27.40 8.85
CA SER A 456 20.68 -28.64 9.61
C SER A 456 22.02 -29.12 10.19
N SER A 457 23.14 -28.64 9.64
CA SER A 457 24.49 -28.90 10.13
C SER A 457 25.43 -27.76 9.73
N PRO A 458 26.65 -27.69 10.30
CA PRO A 458 27.61 -26.64 9.96
C PRO A 458 27.87 -26.53 8.46
N GLN A 459 27.92 -25.30 7.96
CA GLN A 459 28.28 -25.01 6.57
C GLN A 459 29.72 -25.45 6.27
N VAL A 460 29.92 -26.02 5.09
CA VAL A 460 31.22 -26.41 4.56
C VAL A 460 31.64 -25.46 3.45
N VAL A 461 30.79 -25.26 2.43
CA VAL A 461 31.05 -24.40 1.27
C VAL A 461 29.81 -23.59 0.90
N ALA A 462 29.99 -22.37 0.38
CA ALA A 462 29.01 -21.69 -0.46
C ALA A 462 29.63 -21.36 -1.81
N HIS A 463 28.86 -21.49 -2.89
CA HIS A 463 29.37 -21.30 -4.24
C HIS A 463 28.28 -20.90 -5.24
N LEU A 464 28.71 -20.31 -6.36
CA LEU A 464 27.93 -20.17 -7.58
C LEU A 464 28.31 -21.27 -8.57
N ALA A 465 27.34 -21.79 -9.31
CA ALA A 465 27.56 -22.86 -10.29
C ALA A 465 26.79 -22.64 -11.61
N ILE A 466 27.29 -23.26 -12.68
CA ILE A 466 26.61 -23.41 -13.97
C ILE A 466 26.59 -24.90 -14.32
N ASN A 467 25.40 -25.48 -14.46
CA ASN A 467 25.24 -26.93 -14.71
C ASN A 467 26.02 -27.82 -13.72
N GLY A 468 26.13 -27.39 -12.46
CA GLY A 468 26.90 -28.06 -11.40
C GLY A 468 28.40 -27.76 -11.38
N ASP A 469 28.96 -27.12 -12.41
CA ASP A 469 30.35 -26.68 -12.41
C ASP A 469 30.52 -25.42 -11.57
N TYR A 470 31.49 -25.41 -10.66
CA TYR A 470 31.76 -24.26 -9.80
C TYR A 470 32.34 -23.09 -10.61
N VAL A 471 31.75 -21.90 -10.48
CA VAL A 471 32.19 -20.69 -11.19
C VAL A 471 32.63 -19.56 -10.27
N MET A 472 32.21 -19.57 -9.00
CA MET A 472 32.68 -18.63 -7.98
C MET A 472 32.55 -19.26 -6.59
N SER A 473 33.61 -19.19 -5.79
CA SER A 473 33.54 -19.51 -4.35
C SER A 473 33.05 -18.31 -3.57
N LEU A 474 32.20 -18.54 -2.57
CA LEU A 474 31.68 -17.51 -1.68
C LEU A 474 32.22 -17.74 -0.25
N PRO A 475 32.40 -16.66 0.55
CA PRO A 475 32.73 -16.80 1.96
C PRO A 475 31.67 -17.61 2.73
N ASN A 476 32.10 -18.36 3.76
CA ASN A 476 31.16 -19.01 4.68
C ASN A 476 30.47 -17.97 5.58
N GLY A 477 29.24 -18.24 5.98
CA GLY A 477 28.36 -17.31 6.70
C GLY A 477 27.50 -16.46 5.76
N GLN A 478 26.89 -15.41 6.32
CA GLN A 478 26.16 -14.42 5.53
C GLN A 478 27.14 -13.70 4.59
N VAL A 479 26.82 -13.62 3.31
CA VAL A 479 27.66 -12.97 2.31
C VAL A 479 27.08 -11.60 2.00
N ASN A 480 27.87 -10.55 2.21
CA ASN A 480 27.49 -9.18 1.92
C ASN A 480 28.51 -8.55 0.95
N ASN A 481 28.03 -8.09 -0.21
CA ASN A 481 28.79 -7.39 -1.25
C ASN A 481 30.05 -8.11 -1.72
N ALA A 482 30.01 -9.44 -1.87
CA ALA A 482 31.11 -10.18 -2.49
C ALA A 482 31.24 -9.78 -3.96
N VAL A 483 32.44 -9.40 -4.41
CA VAL A 483 32.67 -8.96 -5.78
C VAL A 483 32.98 -10.16 -6.67
N TRP A 484 32.12 -10.41 -7.66
CA TRP A 484 32.40 -11.32 -8.76
C TRP A 484 33.02 -10.53 -9.92
N THR A 485 34.33 -10.64 -10.11
CA THR A 485 34.98 -10.09 -11.32
C THR A 485 34.97 -11.17 -12.40
N PHE A 486 34.35 -10.90 -13.56
CA PHE A 486 34.18 -11.93 -14.58
C PHE A 486 35.50 -12.22 -15.33
N ALA A 487 36.12 -13.33 -14.98
CA ALA A 487 37.27 -13.92 -15.68
C ALA A 487 36.93 -15.35 -16.13
N PRO A 488 37.63 -15.93 -17.13
CA PRO A 488 37.41 -17.32 -17.53
C PRO A 488 37.62 -18.29 -16.35
N VAL A 489 36.70 -19.26 -16.18
CA VAL A 489 36.75 -20.30 -15.13
C VAL A 489 36.43 -21.66 -15.75
N GLY A 490 37.35 -22.62 -15.59
CA GLY A 490 37.21 -23.94 -16.18
C GLY A 490 37.01 -23.87 -17.70
N ARG A 491 35.85 -24.35 -18.18
CA ARG A 491 35.46 -24.32 -19.61
C ARG A 491 34.69 -23.07 -20.03
N TYR A 492 34.31 -22.20 -19.10
CA TYR A 492 33.47 -21.04 -19.37
C TYR A 492 34.33 -19.80 -19.61
N SER A 493 34.15 -19.16 -20.76
CA SER A 493 34.70 -17.83 -21.02
C SER A 493 33.95 -16.76 -20.20
N THR A 494 34.52 -15.55 -20.09
CA THR A 494 33.81 -14.40 -19.50
C THR A 494 32.44 -14.17 -20.15
N ALA A 495 32.33 -14.30 -21.47
CA ALA A 495 31.07 -14.15 -22.19
C ALA A 495 30.07 -15.25 -21.81
N ASP A 496 30.52 -16.49 -21.63
CA ASP A 496 29.66 -17.61 -21.22
C ASP A 496 29.10 -17.40 -19.81
N LEU A 497 29.90 -16.89 -18.88
CA LEU A 497 29.46 -16.61 -17.50
C LEU A 497 28.35 -15.55 -17.47
N ILE A 498 28.53 -14.46 -18.22
CA ILE A 498 27.55 -13.37 -18.32
C ILE A 498 26.27 -13.85 -19.02
N ALA A 499 26.42 -14.60 -20.12
CA ALA A 499 25.28 -15.17 -20.85
C ALA A 499 24.50 -16.16 -19.97
N ALA A 500 25.19 -17.00 -19.20
CA ALA A 500 24.54 -17.93 -18.28
C ALA A 500 23.75 -17.22 -17.18
N LEU A 501 24.27 -16.12 -16.62
CA LEU A 501 23.55 -15.31 -15.62
C LEU A 501 22.28 -14.72 -16.24
N LYS A 502 22.39 -14.07 -17.40
CA LYS A 502 21.26 -13.46 -18.12
C LYS A 502 20.20 -14.50 -18.51
N ALA A 503 20.63 -15.70 -18.88
CA ALA A 503 19.76 -16.81 -19.25
C ALA A 503 19.20 -17.61 -18.06
N GLY A 504 19.43 -17.17 -16.81
CA GLY A 504 18.92 -17.84 -15.61
C GLY A 504 19.53 -19.22 -15.35
N ARG A 505 20.76 -19.47 -15.82
CA ARG A 505 21.48 -20.74 -15.69
C ARG A 505 22.49 -20.78 -14.55
N VAL A 506 22.74 -19.64 -13.90
CA VAL A 506 23.57 -19.56 -12.70
C VAL A 506 22.73 -19.92 -11.48
N THR A 507 23.24 -20.84 -10.67
CA THR A 507 22.68 -21.22 -9.37
C THR A 507 23.62 -20.82 -8.24
N VAL A 508 23.07 -20.72 -7.04
CA VAL A 508 23.80 -20.60 -5.78
C VAL A 508 23.46 -21.80 -4.91
N ALA A 509 24.45 -22.34 -4.20
CA ALA A 509 24.26 -23.44 -3.26
C ALA A 509 25.07 -23.25 -1.98
N ILE A 510 24.54 -23.81 -0.89
CA ILE A 510 25.16 -23.85 0.43
C ILE A 510 25.24 -25.32 0.85
N ASP A 511 26.46 -25.82 0.94
CA ASP A 511 26.76 -27.21 1.29
C ASP A 511 27.04 -27.31 2.79
N THR A 512 26.54 -28.35 3.44
CA THR A 512 26.71 -28.56 4.88
C THR A 512 27.28 -29.94 5.16
N ALA A 513 27.76 -30.17 6.39
CA ALA A 513 28.45 -31.41 6.76
C ALA A 513 27.59 -32.66 6.53
N LEU A 514 26.27 -32.58 6.77
CA LEU A 514 25.33 -33.67 6.50
C LEU A 514 24.83 -33.70 5.05
N ASN A 515 24.92 -32.59 4.32
CA ASN A 515 24.43 -32.45 2.95
C ASN A 515 25.53 -31.84 2.06
N PRO A 516 26.60 -32.58 1.74
CA PRO A 516 27.75 -32.07 1.00
C PRO A 516 27.46 -31.80 -0.48
N ALA A 517 26.32 -32.28 -1.00
CA ALA A 517 25.84 -32.00 -2.35
C ALA A 517 24.89 -30.78 -2.42
N GLY A 518 24.83 -29.99 -1.35
CA GLY A 518 23.96 -28.83 -1.20
C GLY A 518 22.79 -29.10 -0.26
N GLU A 519 22.68 -28.29 0.80
CA GLU A 519 21.50 -28.25 1.64
C GLU A 519 20.48 -27.25 1.11
N LEU A 520 20.94 -26.04 0.80
CA LEU A 520 20.15 -24.98 0.18
C LEU A 520 20.64 -24.71 -1.23
N ALA A 521 19.72 -24.55 -2.17
CA ALA A 521 20.03 -24.10 -3.52
C ALA A 521 18.94 -23.20 -4.09
N GLY A 522 19.30 -22.42 -5.11
CA GLY A 522 18.34 -21.63 -5.89
C GLY A 522 18.95 -21.04 -7.16
N GLY A 523 18.12 -20.86 -8.19
CA GLY A 523 18.48 -20.19 -9.44
C GLY A 523 18.21 -18.68 -9.38
N PHE A 524 19.03 -17.91 -10.09
CA PHE A 524 18.87 -16.46 -10.18
C PHE A 524 17.86 -16.05 -11.24
N VAL A 525 16.95 -15.15 -10.84
CA VAL A 525 15.93 -14.56 -11.71
C VAL A 525 16.08 -13.05 -11.77
N ARG A 526 16.11 -12.50 -12.98
CA ARG A 526 16.12 -11.05 -13.20
C ARG A 526 14.90 -10.43 -12.51
N SER A 527 15.14 -9.44 -11.66
CA SER A 527 14.12 -8.82 -10.82
C SER A 527 14.20 -7.30 -10.92
N SER A 528 13.09 -6.64 -10.67
CA SER A 528 13.00 -5.18 -10.58
C SER A 528 12.68 -4.76 -9.15
N GLY A 529 13.24 -3.64 -8.72
CA GLY A 529 13.00 -3.09 -7.40
C GLY A 529 13.54 -1.68 -7.28
N SER A 530 13.09 -0.97 -6.25
CA SER A 530 13.52 0.38 -5.93
C SER A 530 13.49 0.64 -4.43
N ALA A 531 14.31 1.58 -3.97
CA ALA A 531 14.28 2.02 -2.58
C ALA A 531 13.13 3.02 -2.32
N VAL A 532 12.83 3.86 -3.31
CA VAL A 532 11.71 4.81 -3.28
C VAL A 532 10.69 4.37 -4.32
N PHE A 533 9.43 4.27 -3.91
CA PHE A 533 8.34 3.93 -4.80
C PHE A 533 7.89 5.15 -5.60
N ASN A 534 7.83 4.98 -6.93
CA ASN A 534 7.22 5.94 -7.83
C ASN A 534 5.96 5.32 -8.45
N PRO A 535 4.76 5.88 -8.23
CA PRO A 535 3.55 5.39 -8.86
C PRO A 535 3.68 5.31 -10.38
N PRO A 536 3.33 4.16 -11.00
CA PRO A 536 3.27 4.04 -12.45
C PRO A 536 2.32 5.07 -13.06
N ALA A 537 2.58 5.47 -14.31
CA ALA A 537 1.69 6.35 -15.05
C ALA A 537 0.27 5.73 -15.18
N PRO A 538 -0.80 6.55 -15.20
CA PRO A 538 -2.15 6.06 -15.47
C PRO A 538 -2.22 5.29 -16.79
N ALA A 539 -3.03 4.23 -16.82
CA ALA A 539 -3.25 3.49 -18.05
C ALA A 539 -3.96 4.34 -19.11
N PRO A 540 -3.71 4.11 -20.41
CA PRO A 540 -4.51 4.69 -21.48
C PRO A 540 -6.00 4.31 -21.33
N ALA A 541 -6.89 5.21 -21.77
CA ALA A 541 -8.32 4.91 -21.81
C ALA A 541 -8.64 3.90 -22.91
N ILE A 542 -9.54 2.96 -22.64
CA ILE A 542 -10.08 1.99 -23.60
C ILE A 542 -11.60 1.97 -23.54
N ASP A 543 -12.23 1.76 -24.70
CA ASP A 543 -13.67 1.58 -24.79
C ASP A 543 -14.06 0.15 -24.38
N LEU A 544 -14.63 0.02 -23.18
CA LEU A 544 -15.12 -1.26 -22.65
C LEU A 544 -16.55 -1.60 -23.08
N THR A 545 -17.20 -0.74 -23.87
CA THR A 545 -18.59 -0.93 -24.30
C THR A 545 -18.72 -1.65 -25.63
N ARG A 546 -17.70 -1.55 -26.49
CA ARG A 546 -17.64 -2.28 -27.76
C ARG A 546 -17.07 -3.68 -27.54
N VAL A 547 -17.92 -4.69 -27.73
CA VAL A 547 -17.54 -6.09 -27.56
C VAL A 547 -17.80 -6.85 -28.86
N SER A 548 -16.74 -7.27 -29.55
CA SER A 548 -16.88 -8.25 -30.65
C SER A 548 -16.93 -9.68 -30.12
N ASP A 549 -17.28 -10.64 -30.99
CA ASP A 549 -17.25 -12.06 -30.62
C ASP A 549 -15.86 -12.52 -30.17
N ALA A 550 -14.81 -12.05 -30.85
CA ALA A 550 -13.43 -12.36 -30.48
C ALA A 550 -13.06 -11.77 -29.11
N ASP A 551 -13.47 -10.53 -28.84
CA ASP A 551 -13.19 -9.91 -27.54
C ASP A 551 -13.92 -10.61 -26.40
N ALA A 552 -15.19 -10.99 -26.62
CA ALA A 552 -15.99 -11.79 -25.69
C ALA A 552 -15.38 -13.18 -25.46
N ALA A 553 -14.95 -13.88 -26.51
CA ALA A 553 -14.32 -15.19 -26.38
C ALA A 553 -12.99 -15.11 -25.61
N ARG A 554 -12.15 -14.12 -25.90
CA ARG A 554 -10.90 -13.86 -25.17
C ARG A 554 -11.14 -13.50 -23.71
N PHE A 555 -12.13 -12.66 -23.44
CA PHE A 555 -12.59 -12.38 -22.07
C PHE A 555 -12.98 -13.66 -21.32
N LEU A 556 -13.79 -14.51 -21.94
CA LEU A 556 -14.28 -15.75 -21.33
C LEU A 556 -13.18 -16.79 -21.12
N LEU A 557 -12.15 -16.85 -21.97
CA LEU A 557 -10.97 -17.68 -21.72
C LEU A 557 -10.26 -17.32 -20.41
N GLN A 558 -10.31 -16.05 -20.00
CA GLN A 558 -9.73 -15.56 -18.75
C GLN A 558 -10.71 -15.68 -17.56
N ALA A 559 -11.99 -15.40 -17.82
CA ALA A 559 -13.03 -15.28 -16.79
C ALA A 559 -13.76 -16.59 -16.47
N THR A 560 -13.65 -17.65 -17.29
CA THR A 560 -14.36 -18.92 -17.10
C THR A 560 -13.43 -20.12 -17.32
N PHE A 561 -14.00 -21.33 -17.29
CA PHE A 561 -13.31 -22.55 -17.72
C PHE A 561 -13.31 -22.75 -19.24
N GLY A 562 -13.72 -21.76 -20.02
CA GLY A 562 -13.74 -21.77 -21.47
C GLY A 562 -15.06 -21.24 -22.05
N PRO A 563 -15.01 -20.56 -23.21
CA PRO A 563 -16.18 -19.95 -23.83
C PRO A 563 -17.11 -21.00 -24.44
N THR A 564 -18.41 -20.69 -24.43
CA THR A 564 -19.42 -21.35 -25.25
C THR A 564 -20.07 -20.31 -26.16
N GLU A 565 -20.73 -20.73 -27.24
CA GLU A 565 -21.43 -19.78 -28.11
C GLU A 565 -22.50 -18.95 -27.35
N PRO A 566 -23.32 -19.55 -26.45
CA PRO A 566 -24.25 -18.77 -25.64
C PRO A 566 -23.55 -17.75 -24.74
N SER A 567 -22.42 -18.11 -24.10
CA SER A 567 -21.72 -17.16 -23.22
C SER A 567 -21.08 -16.01 -24.00
N ILE A 568 -20.56 -16.27 -25.21
CA ILE A 568 -20.04 -15.21 -26.10
C ILE A 568 -21.16 -14.23 -26.44
N ALA A 569 -22.33 -14.74 -26.86
CA ALA A 569 -23.48 -13.91 -27.19
C ALA A 569 -23.97 -13.10 -25.98
N GLU A 570 -23.94 -13.69 -24.78
CA GLU A 570 -24.31 -13.02 -23.53
C GLU A 570 -23.37 -11.85 -23.22
N VAL A 571 -22.05 -12.06 -23.29
CA VAL A 571 -21.06 -10.99 -23.04
C VAL A 571 -21.16 -9.88 -24.09
N ARG A 572 -21.37 -10.23 -25.37
CA ARG A 572 -21.61 -9.25 -26.44
C ARG A 572 -22.86 -8.40 -26.17
N GLN A 573 -23.93 -9.00 -25.67
CA GLN A 573 -25.18 -8.30 -25.39
C GLN A 573 -25.10 -7.42 -24.14
N LYS A 574 -24.48 -7.92 -23.06
CA LYS A 574 -24.43 -7.23 -21.77
C LYS A 574 -23.26 -6.25 -21.62
N GLY A 575 -22.16 -6.50 -22.34
CA GLY A 575 -20.86 -5.90 -22.08
C GLY A 575 -20.15 -6.52 -20.86
N TYR A 576 -18.84 -6.29 -20.74
CA TYR A 576 -18.00 -6.92 -19.70
C TYR A 576 -18.48 -6.59 -18.28
N PHE A 577 -18.68 -5.30 -17.99
CA PHE A 577 -18.98 -4.84 -16.64
C PHE A 577 -20.26 -5.48 -16.11
N ARG A 578 -21.34 -5.44 -16.89
CA ARG A 578 -22.63 -5.99 -16.47
C ARG A 578 -22.55 -7.51 -16.30
N TRP A 579 -21.88 -8.21 -17.22
CA TRP A 579 -21.71 -9.66 -17.12
C TRP A 579 -20.93 -10.05 -15.86
N VAL A 580 -19.83 -9.36 -15.54
CA VAL A 580 -19.05 -9.61 -14.32
C VAL A 580 -19.91 -9.35 -13.07
N MET A 581 -20.67 -8.26 -13.05
CA MET A 581 -21.55 -7.96 -11.94
C MET A 581 -22.63 -9.03 -11.73
N ASP A 582 -23.28 -9.50 -12.80
CA ASP A 582 -24.27 -10.58 -12.71
C ASP A 582 -23.64 -11.86 -12.13
N GLN A 583 -22.43 -12.23 -12.55
CA GLN A 583 -21.71 -13.39 -12.01
C GLN A 583 -21.35 -13.24 -10.53
N ILE A 584 -21.05 -12.02 -10.06
CA ILE A 584 -20.72 -11.73 -8.67
C ILE A 584 -21.98 -11.78 -7.78
N THR A 585 -23.06 -11.13 -8.22
CA THR A 585 -24.21 -10.81 -7.34
C THR A 585 -25.46 -11.64 -7.59
N ALA A 586 -25.68 -12.14 -8.82
CA ALA A 586 -26.96 -12.75 -9.22
C ALA A 586 -26.89 -14.27 -9.38
N VAL A 587 -25.72 -14.84 -9.65
CA VAL A 587 -25.58 -16.29 -9.87
C VAL A 587 -25.21 -17.01 -8.56
N PRO A 588 -26.05 -17.96 -8.08
CA PRO A 588 -25.78 -18.75 -6.88
C PRO A 588 -24.55 -19.65 -7.04
N ALA A 589 -23.86 -19.90 -5.93
CA ALA A 589 -22.71 -20.80 -5.90
C ALA A 589 -23.12 -22.27 -6.12
N SER A 590 -22.43 -22.96 -7.03
CA SER A 590 -22.52 -24.42 -7.16
C SER A 590 -21.63 -25.10 -6.13
N SER A 591 -22.21 -26.01 -5.33
CA SER A 591 -21.47 -26.73 -4.28
C SER A 591 -20.80 -28.01 -4.81
N HIS A 592 -19.50 -28.13 -4.58
CA HIS A 592 -18.69 -29.32 -4.79
C HIS A 592 -18.94 -30.39 -3.74
N ARG A 593 -19.18 -30.03 -2.47
CA ARG A 593 -19.51 -31.01 -1.44
C ARG A 593 -20.84 -31.70 -1.73
N LEU A 594 -21.88 -30.94 -2.04
CA LEU A 594 -23.19 -31.49 -2.39
C LEU A 594 -23.10 -32.39 -3.62
N GLU A 595 -22.40 -31.97 -4.67
CA GLU A 595 -22.25 -32.80 -5.86
C GLU A 595 -21.37 -34.04 -5.60
N THR A 596 -20.35 -33.95 -4.74
CA THR A 596 -19.52 -35.10 -4.33
C THR A 596 -20.36 -36.16 -3.61
N MET A 597 -21.21 -35.74 -2.68
CA MET A 597 -22.11 -36.63 -1.96
C MET A 597 -23.21 -37.20 -2.86
N HIS A 598 -23.71 -36.40 -3.79
CA HIS A 598 -24.66 -36.84 -4.78
C HIS A 598 -24.06 -37.91 -5.72
N ASP A 599 -22.83 -37.72 -6.22
CA ASP A 599 -22.13 -38.75 -7.00
C ASP A 599 -21.87 -40.02 -6.18
N PHE A 600 -21.44 -39.88 -4.92
CA PHE A 600 -21.22 -41.02 -4.01
C PHE A 600 -22.49 -41.84 -3.78
N ASN A 601 -23.60 -41.18 -3.47
CA ASN A 601 -24.88 -41.86 -3.24
C ASN A 601 -25.37 -42.61 -4.47
N ARG A 602 -25.08 -42.09 -5.67
CA ARG A 602 -25.43 -42.71 -6.96
C ARG A 602 -24.46 -43.83 -7.36
N ASN A 603 -23.16 -43.70 -7.07
CA ASN A 603 -22.08 -44.51 -7.64
C ASN A 603 -21.17 -45.15 -6.56
N GLN A 604 -21.77 -45.76 -5.54
CA GLN A 604 -21.07 -46.29 -4.35
C GLN A 604 -19.94 -47.30 -4.63
N THR A 605 -19.82 -47.83 -5.85
CA THR A 605 -18.83 -48.85 -6.23
C THR A 605 -17.55 -48.30 -6.86
N VAL A 606 -17.41 -46.98 -7.06
CA VAL A 606 -16.28 -46.40 -7.84
C VAL A 606 -15.31 -45.58 -6.97
N GLY A 607 -14.13 -46.13 -6.66
CA GLY A 607 -12.99 -45.43 -6.00
C GLY A 607 -12.63 -45.92 -4.59
N GLY A 608 -11.34 -45.87 -4.21
CA GLY A 608 -10.72 -46.55 -3.06
C GLY A 608 -11.12 -46.14 -1.62
N THR A 609 -10.93 -47.10 -0.70
CA THR A 609 -11.40 -47.28 0.71
C THR A 609 -12.90 -47.41 0.97
N GLY A 610 -13.73 -47.33 -0.06
CA GLY A 610 -15.14 -47.73 -0.01
C GLY A 610 -15.40 -48.94 -0.90
N ASN A 611 -14.93 -50.12 -0.50
CA ASN A 611 -15.35 -51.38 -1.13
C ASN A 611 -16.20 -52.17 -0.12
N ARG A 612 -17.33 -52.75 -0.58
CA ARG A 612 -18.33 -53.39 0.27
C ARG A 612 -17.72 -54.46 1.16
N ASN A 613 -17.73 -54.27 2.49
CA ASN A 613 -17.84 -55.39 3.41
C ASN A 613 -19.35 -55.57 3.74
N PRO A 614 -20.01 -56.63 3.24
CA PRO A 614 -21.44 -56.84 3.47
C PRO A 614 -21.82 -57.08 4.94
N VAL A 615 -20.83 -57.28 5.83
CA VAL A 615 -21.06 -57.81 7.18
C VAL A 615 -20.97 -56.74 8.28
N THR A 616 -20.24 -55.63 8.08
CA THR A 616 -19.93 -54.69 9.19
C THR A 616 -20.53 -53.27 9.07
N LEU A 617 -21.16 -52.90 7.95
CA LEU A 617 -21.68 -51.54 7.68
C LEU A 617 -20.68 -50.37 7.88
N ALA A 618 -19.39 -50.64 8.08
CA ALA A 618 -18.39 -49.67 8.54
C ALA A 618 -17.78 -48.76 7.45
N TYR A 619 -18.27 -48.82 6.21
CA TYR A 619 -17.64 -48.19 5.03
C TYR A 619 -18.63 -47.26 4.30
N GLN A 620 -18.68 -45.97 4.67
CA GLN A 620 -19.79 -45.04 4.32
C GLN A 620 -19.37 -43.62 3.87
N ARG A 621 -18.26 -43.42 3.14
CA ARG A 621 -17.80 -42.06 2.76
C ARG A 621 -17.28 -41.95 1.32
N PRO A 622 -17.35 -40.76 0.67
CA PRO A 622 -16.88 -40.55 -0.69
C PRO A 622 -15.36 -40.72 -0.82
N GLY A 623 -14.92 -41.40 -1.88
CA GLY A 623 -13.53 -41.47 -2.34
C GLY A 623 -13.17 -40.44 -3.42
N GLY A 624 -11.88 -40.34 -3.79
CA GLY A 624 -11.37 -39.26 -4.64
C GLY A 624 -11.99 -39.18 -6.03
N ALA A 625 -12.38 -40.32 -6.62
CA ALA A 625 -13.09 -40.35 -7.90
C ALA A 625 -14.42 -39.59 -7.86
N HIS A 626 -15.13 -39.59 -6.73
CA HIS A 626 -16.39 -38.86 -6.58
C HIS A 626 -16.18 -37.35 -6.55
N ARG A 627 -15.19 -36.89 -5.78
CA ARG A 627 -14.81 -35.46 -5.72
C ARG A 627 -14.32 -34.96 -7.07
N GLN A 628 -13.49 -35.74 -7.76
CA GLN A 628 -13.02 -35.38 -9.11
C GLN A 628 -14.19 -35.29 -10.09
N ALA A 629 -15.12 -36.26 -10.09
CA ALA A 629 -16.29 -36.20 -10.95
C ALA A 629 -17.18 -34.97 -10.67
N ALA A 630 -17.36 -34.61 -9.39
CA ALA A 630 -18.07 -33.40 -8.99
C ALA A 630 -17.37 -32.13 -9.49
N TRP A 631 -16.04 -32.04 -9.32
CA TRP A 631 -15.27 -30.89 -9.75
C TRP A 631 -15.35 -30.66 -11.26
N TRP A 632 -15.19 -31.72 -12.06
CA TRP A 632 -15.31 -31.64 -13.51
C TRP A 632 -16.72 -31.24 -13.94
N LYS A 633 -17.76 -31.83 -13.34
CA LYS A 633 -19.15 -31.49 -13.65
C LYS A 633 -19.46 -30.03 -13.34
N ASN A 634 -19.08 -29.52 -12.17
CA ASN A 634 -19.32 -28.12 -11.79
C ASN A 634 -18.52 -27.15 -12.67
N SER A 635 -17.27 -27.46 -12.99
CA SER A 635 -16.43 -26.63 -13.87
C SER A 635 -17.00 -26.55 -15.30
N VAL A 636 -17.53 -27.67 -15.83
CA VAL A 636 -18.07 -27.74 -17.19
C VAL A 636 -19.51 -27.24 -17.30
N ASN A 637 -20.37 -27.47 -16.30
CA ASN A 637 -21.80 -27.17 -16.41
C ASN A 637 -22.32 -26.09 -15.46
N GLY A 638 -21.55 -25.70 -14.43
CA GLY A 638 -21.99 -24.73 -13.44
C GLY A 638 -22.28 -23.35 -14.06
N PRO A 639 -23.38 -22.67 -13.70
CA PRO A 639 -23.70 -21.34 -14.22
C PRO A 639 -22.81 -20.23 -13.64
N ASP A 640 -22.22 -20.46 -12.47
CA ASP A 640 -21.36 -19.55 -11.70
C ASP A 640 -19.89 -19.58 -12.14
N GLN A 641 -19.67 -19.53 -13.45
CA GLN A 641 -18.37 -19.77 -14.07
C GLN A 641 -17.25 -18.89 -13.55
N LEU A 642 -17.50 -17.59 -13.35
CA LEU A 642 -16.48 -16.70 -12.81
C LEU A 642 -16.13 -17.08 -11.36
N ARG A 643 -17.13 -17.44 -10.55
CA ARG A 643 -16.94 -17.84 -9.16
C ARG A 643 -16.07 -19.09 -9.06
N GLN A 644 -16.38 -20.11 -9.88
CA GLN A 644 -15.61 -21.35 -9.95
C GLN A 644 -14.20 -21.10 -10.46
N ARG A 645 -14.02 -20.22 -11.46
CA ARG A 645 -12.70 -19.86 -12.00
C ARG A 645 -11.82 -19.14 -10.97
N VAL A 646 -12.40 -18.25 -10.18
CA VAL A 646 -11.72 -17.56 -9.07
C VAL A 646 -11.43 -18.54 -7.92
N ALA A 647 -12.36 -19.42 -7.56
CA ALA A 647 -12.12 -20.47 -6.56
C ALA A 647 -10.97 -21.41 -6.96
N PHE A 648 -10.87 -21.76 -8.26
CA PHE A 648 -9.74 -22.49 -8.78
C PHE A 648 -8.44 -21.71 -8.65
N ALA A 649 -8.41 -20.41 -9.01
CA ALA A 649 -7.25 -19.56 -8.80
C ALA A 649 -6.85 -19.49 -7.31
N LEU A 650 -7.81 -19.33 -6.40
CA LEU A 650 -7.57 -19.33 -4.96
C LEU A 650 -7.07 -20.68 -4.45
N SER A 651 -7.55 -21.80 -4.98
CA SER A 651 -7.09 -23.15 -4.59
C SER A 651 -5.62 -23.42 -4.94
N GLN A 652 -5.09 -22.62 -5.87
CA GLN A 652 -3.69 -22.64 -6.28
C GLN A 652 -2.79 -21.72 -5.45
N ILE A 653 -3.39 -20.86 -4.61
CA ILE A 653 -2.71 -19.93 -3.69
C ILE A 653 -2.82 -20.48 -2.26
N LEU A 654 -4.04 -20.82 -1.85
CA LEU A 654 -4.42 -21.35 -0.53
C LEU A 654 -4.50 -22.87 -0.61
N VAL A 655 -3.34 -23.50 -0.76
CA VAL A 655 -3.22 -24.90 -1.21
C VAL A 655 -3.56 -25.89 -0.09
N ILE A 656 -4.43 -26.85 -0.41
CA ILE A 656 -4.47 -28.17 0.23
C ILE A 656 -4.30 -29.25 -0.85
N SER A 657 -3.84 -30.44 -0.45
CA SER A 657 -3.71 -31.55 -1.39
C SER A 657 -4.10 -32.89 -0.78
N ASP A 658 -4.85 -33.67 -1.55
CA ASP A 658 -5.17 -35.06 -1.22
C ASP A 658 -4.01 -36.05 -1.49
N ARG A 659 -2.83 -35.55 -1.89
CA ARG A 659 -1.57 -36.31 -1.77
C ARG A 659 -1.20 -36.54 -0.30
N ASN A 660 -1.70 -35.69 0.61
CA ASN A 660 -1.69 -35.98 2.04
C ASN A 660 -2.61 -37.17 2.35
N GLY A 661 -2.07 -38.19 3.03
CA GLY A 661 -2.77 -39.46 3.27
C GLY A 661 -4.07 -39.33 4.08
N THR A 662 -4.19 -38.34 4.96
CA THR A 662 -5.44 -38.09 5.71
C THR A 662 -6.48 -37.44 4.81
N ILE A 663 -6.10 -36.39 4.06
CA ILE A 663 -7.02 -35.71 3.12
C ILE A 663 -7.49 -36.68 2.03
N ALA A 664 -6.62 -37.57 1.53
CA ALA A 664 -6.95 -38.65 0.60
C ALA A 664 -8.15 -39.50 1.06
N GLN A 665 -8.28 -39.72 2.37
CA GLN A 665 -9.34 -40.55 2.95
C GLN A 665 -10.63 -39.79 3.25
N TRP A 666 -10.61 -38.45 3.27
CA TRP A 666 -11.72 -37.60 3.72
C TRP A 666 -12.11 -36.56 2.66
N GLN A 667 -12.59 -37.06 1.53
CA GLN A 667 -12.83 -36.26 0.32
C GLN A 667 -14.04 -35.32 0.44
N GLU A 668 -14.99 -35.62 1.32
CA GLU A 668 -16.07 -34.69 1.65
C GLU A 668 -15.51 -33.41 2.31
N GLY A 669 -14.50 -33.54 3.18
CA GLY A 669 -13.80 -32.41 3.79
C GLY A 669 -13.01 -31.60 2.76
N ALA A 670 -12.33 -32.27 1.83
CA ALA A 670 -11.65 -31.59 0.73
C ALA A 670 -12.63 -30.83 -0.20
N ALA A 671 -13.80 -31.42 -0.47
CA ALA A 671 -14.86 -30.75 -1.22
C ALA A 671 -15.46 -29.57 -0.45
N ASN A 672 -15.62 -29.70 0.87
CA ASN A 672 -16.04 -28.60 1.75
C ASN A 672 -15.04 -27.44 1.76
N TYR A 673 -13.75 -27.73 1.77
CA TYR A 673 -12.70 -26.71 1.62
C TYR A 673 -12.79 -26.00 0.28
N TYR A 674 -13.09 -26.71 -0.81
CA TYR A 674 -13.31 -26.05 -2.11
C TYR A 674 -14.55 -25.14 -2.08
N ASP A 675 -15.63 -25.57 -1.43
CA ASP A 675 -16.84 -24.74 -1.25
C ASP A 675 -16.57 -23.49 -0.42
N LEU A 676 -15.69 -23.55 0.58
CA LEU A 676 -15.20 -22.38 1.30
C LEU A 676 -14.59 -21.36 0.32
N LEU A 677 -13.73 -21.80 -0.60
CA LEU A 677 -13.14 -20.91 -1.62
C LEU A 677 -14.20 -20.35 -2.59
N VAL A 678 -15.17 -21.16 -3.00
CA VAL A 678 -16.29 -20.74 -3.87
C VAL A 678 -17.16 -19.67 -3.20
N ASN A 679 -17.50 -19.88 -1.93
CA ASN A 679 -18.35 -18.97 -1.15
C ASN A 679 -17.64 -17.62 -0.90
N HIS A 680 -16.32 -17.64 -0.70
CA HIS A 680 -15.52 -16.46 -0.43
C HIS A 680 -14.85 -15.85 -1.68
N ALA A 681 -15.07 -16.40 -2.88
CA ALA A 681 -14.44 -15.94 -4.13
C ALA A 681 -14.61 -14.44 -4.42
N PHE A 682 -15.70 -13.83 -3.95
CA PHE A 682 -15.99 -12.40 -4.09
C PHE A 682 -16.20 -11.68 -2.74
N GLY A 683 -15.84 -12.35 -1.63
CA GLY A 683 -15.97 -11.80 -0.29
C GLY A 683 -14.77 -10.94 0.12
N ASN A 684 -14.59 -10.74 1.43
CA ASN A 684 -13.38 -10.09 1.93
C ASN A 684 -12.24 -11.10 2.12
N PHE A 685 -11.03 -10.75 1.68
CA PHE A 685 -9.83 -11.57 1.83
C PHE A 685 -9.49 -11.86 3.30
N ARG A 686 -9.78 -10.94 4.22
CA ARG A 686 -9.60 -11.16 5.65
C ARG A 686 -10.49 -12.26 6.19
N ASP A 687 -11.75 -12.30 5.77
CA ASP A 687 -12.70 -13.35 6.17
C ASP A 687 -12.27 -14.69 5.56
N LEU A 688 -11.88 -14.70 4.28
CA LEU A 688 -11.37 -15.89 3.61
C LEU A 688 -10.16 -16.47 4.34
N LEU A 689 -9.19 -15.63 4.72
CA LEU A 689 -7.97 -16.06 5.38
C LEU A 689 -8.27 -16.72 6.74
N GLU A 690 -9.22 -16.18 7.51
CA GLU A 690 -9.65 -16.78 8.77
C GLU A 690 -10.36 -18.11 8.60
N GLN A 691 -11.28 -18.20 7.64
CA GLN A 691 -11.96 -19.47 7.35
C GLN A 691 -10.95 -20.54 6.90
N VAL A 692 -9.92 -20.15 6.14
CA VAL A 692 -8.81 -21.05 5.78
C VAL A 692 -8.00 -21.44 7.01
N SER A 693 -7.62 -20.50 7.88
CA SER A 693 -6.87 -20.78 9.12
C SER A 693 -7.60 -21.73 10.07
N LEU A 694 -8.93 -21.63 10.12
CA LEU A 694 -9.77 -22.48 10.96
C LEU A 694 -10.22 -23.76 10.23
N SER A 695 -9.89 -23.95 8.96
CA SER A 695 -10.29 -25.17 8.26
C SER A 695 -9.51 -26.38 8.79
N PRO A 696 -10.19 -27.49 9.17
CA PRO A 696 -9.51 -28.71 9.57
C PRO A 696 -8.68 -29.31 8.42
N MET A 697 -9.08 -29.11 7.15
CA MET A 697 -8.29 -29.58 5.99
C MET A 697 -6.97 -28.84 5.88
N MET A 698 -6.98 -27.51 6.05
CA MET A 698 -5.76 -26.70 6.07
C MET A 698 -4.89 -27.05 7.29
N GLY A 699 -5.50 -27.21 8.45
CA GLY A 699 -4.79 -27.60 9.68
C GLY A 699 -4.13 -28.98 9.60
N ILE A 700 -4.71 -29.92 8.84
CA ILE A 700 -4.07 -31.20 8.53
C ILE A 700 -2.91 -31.01 7.54
N TYR A 701 -3.13 -30.20 6.50
CA TYR A 701 -2.15 -30.04 5.42
C TYR A 701 -0.87 -29.35 5.89
N LEU A 702 -1.00 -28.31 6.71
CA LEU A 702 0.12 -27.52 7.25
C LEU A 702 0.30 -27.67 8.77
N SER A 703 -0.16 -28.81 9.30
CA SER A 703 0.10 -29.29 10.66
C SER A 703 -0.23 -28.33 11.83
N SER A 704 -1.08 -27.32 11.62
CA SER A 704 -1.60 -26.48 12.71
C SER A 704 -2.70 -27.15 13.53
N LEU A 705 -3.43 -28.12 12.96
CA LEU A 705 -4.43 -28.88 13.68
C LEU A 705 -3.77 -29.62 14.85
N ARG A 706 -4.26 -29.35 16.06
CA ARG A 706 -3.77 -29.92 17.32
C ARG A 706 -2.33 -29.51 17.66
N SER A 707 -1.77 -28.49 17.03
CA SER A 707 -0.53 -27.86 17.49
C SER A 707 -0.70 -27.35 18.93
N ALA A 708 0.28 -27.57 19.81
CA ALA A 708 0.19 -27.24 21.23
C ALA A 708 1.33 -26.32 21.63
N LYS A 709 1.12 -25.54 22.70
CA LYS A 709 2.18 -24.76 23.35
C LYS A 709 3.37 -25.63 23.73
N ALA A 710 4.53 -24.99 23.85
CA ALA A 710 5.76 -25.69 24.22
C ALA A 710 5.62 -26.39 25.58
N THR A 711 6.25 -27.56 25.69
CA THR A 711 6.41 -28.27 26.97
C THR A 711 7.89 -28.46 27.23
N PHE A 712 8.29 -28.47 28.51
CA PHE A 712 9.69 -28.51 28.92
C PHE A 712 9.92 -29.63 29.92
N ASN A 713 11.10 -30.23 29.88
CA ASN A 713 11.53 -31.19 30.89
C ASN A 713 11.98 -30.47 32.18
N ALA A 714 12.31 -31.24 33.21
CA ALA A 714 12.78 -30.68 34.49
C ALA A 714 14.05 -29.82 34.38
N ALA A 715 14.83 -29.97 33.30
CA ALA A 715 16.02 -29.16 33.01
C ALA A 715 15.72 -27.91 32.16
N GLY A 716 14.45 -27.63 31.86
CA GLY A 716 14.03 -26.49 31.04
C GLY A 716 14.28 -26.66 29.53
N LEU A 717 14.64 -27.86 29.08
CA LEU A 717 14.80 -28.16 27.65
C LEU A 717 13.43 -28.51 27.03
N PRO A 718 13.12 -28.03 25.82
CA PRO A 718 11.84 -28.29 25.18
C PRO A 718 11.67 -29.79 24.87
N ILE A 719 10.55 -30.37 25.28
CA ILE A 719 10.09 -31.70 24.90
C ILE A 719 9.25 -31.62 23.61
N SER A 720 8.45 -30.57 23.49
CA SER A 720 7.64 -30.28 22.30
C SER A 720 7.63 -28.77 22.04
N LEU A 721 7.56 -28.39 20.78
CA LEU A 721 7.46 -27.00 20.32
C LEU A 721 6.20 -26.80 19.47
N PRO A 722 5.67 -25.56 19.39
CA PRO A 722 4.64 -25.21 18.41
C PRO A 722 5.08 -25.52 16.98
N ASP A 723 4.18 -26.04 16.16
CA ASP A 723 4.44 -26.31 14.74
C ASP A 723 4.50 -24.99 13.93
N GLU A 724 5.59 -24.80 13.19
CA GLU A 724 5.88 -23.57 12.45
C GLU A 724 5.34 -23.56 11.01
N ASN A 725 4.91 -24.70 10.46
CA ASN A 725 4.61 -24.82 9.02
C ASN A 725 3.52 -23.84 8.61
N TYR A 726 2.36 -23.86 9.28
CA TYR A 726 1.28 -22.93 8.94
C TYR A 726 1.68 -21.46 9.14
N ALA A 727 2.43 -21.14 10.21
CA ALA A 727 2.90 -19.78 10.47
C ALA A 727 3.85 -19.27 9.37
N ARG A 728 4.71 -20.14 8.84
CA ARG A 728 5.58 -19.83 7.72
C ARG A 728 4.77 -19.61 6.45
N GLU A 729 3.91 -20.54 6.08
CA GLU A 729 3.23 -20.49 4.78
C GLU A 729 2.13 -19.43 4.72
N ILE A 730 1.44 -19.14 5.83
CA ILE A 730 0.47 -18.03 5.86
C ILE A 730 1.14 -16.68 5.58
N MET A 731 2.37 -16.48 6.04
CA MET A 731 3.17 -15.29 5.73
C MET A 731 3.77 -15.37 4.33
N GLN A 732 4.48 -16.45 4.03
CA GLN A 732 5.31 -16.59 2.83
C GLN A 732 4.50 -16.75 1.54
N LEU A 733 3.48 -17.61 1.54
CA LEU A 733 2.81 -18.05 0.33
C LEU A 733 1.41 -17.46 0.20
N PHE A 734 0.75 -17.18 1.33
CA PHE A 734 -0.65 -16.77 1.32
C PHE A 734 -0.84 -15.26 1.49
N THR A 735 0.14 -14.50 1.98
CA THR A 735 -0.09 -13.07 2.27
C THR A 735 1.05 -12.13 1.85
N ILE A 736 2.18 -12.15 2.55
CA ILE A 736 3.17 -11.06 2.49
C ILE A 736 4.41 -11.41 1.68
N GLY A 737 4.66 -12.68 1.36
CA GLY A 737 5.87 -13.05 0.62
C GLY A 737 7.13 -12.99 1.47
N LEU A 738 8.27 -13.28 0.86
CA LEU A 738 9.59 -13.29 1.52
C LEU A 738 10.21 -11.89 1.67
N HIS A 739 9.89 -10.99 0.73
CA HIS A 739 10.51 -9.67 0.64
C HIS A 739 9.44 -8.59 0.52
N GLU A 740 9.70 -7.44 1.10
CA GLU A 740 8.86 -6.25 1.00
C GLU A 740 8.68 -5.84 -0.45
N LEU A 741 7.46 -5.40 -0.78
CA LEU A 741 7.06 -5.00 -2.11
C LEU A 741 6.66 -3.53 -2.10
N ASN A 742 7.00 -2.86 -3.19
CA ASN A 742 6.34 -1.63 -3.56
C ASN A 742 4.87 -1.92 -3.91
N PRO A 743 3.98 -0.91 -3.86
CA PRO A 743 2.56 -1.07 -4.25
C PRO A 743 2.31 -1.61 -5.67
N ASP A 744 3.30 -1.53 -6.57
CA ASP A 744 3.26 -2.06 -7.93
C ASP A 744 3.79 -3.51 -8.07
N GLY A 745 4.14 -4.15 -6.94
CA GLY A 745 4.64 -5.51 -6.89
C GLY A 745 6.14 -5.66 -7.21
N THR A 746 6.86 -4.57 -7.48
CA THR A 746 8.34 -4.60 -7.54
C THR A 746 8.95 -4.71 -6.15
N LEU A 747 10.19 -5.18 -6.05
CA LEU A 747 10.85 -5.35 -4.75
C LEU A 747 11.17 -4.00 -4.11
N ARG A 748 10.93 -3.88 -2.80
CA ARG A 748 11.46 -2.76 -2.01
C ARG A 748 12.91 -3.08 -1.65
N LEU A 749 13.81 -2.19 -2.05
CA LEU A 749 15.24 -2.37 -1.85
C LEU A 749 15.75 -1.48 -0.72
N ASP A 750 16.67 -1.98 0.08
CA ASP A 750 17.40 -1.19 1.05
C ASP A 750 18.45 -0.26 0.37
N PRO A 751 19.12 0.63 1.11
CA PRO A 751 20.19 1.46 0.56
C PRO A 751 21.41 0.68 0.05
N SER A 752 21.50 -0.63 0.22
CA SER A 752 22.53 -1.48 -0.40
C SER A 752 22.03 -2.21 -1.66
N GLY A 753 20.81 -1.90 -2.12
CA GLY A 753 20.20 -2.53 -3.29
C GLY A 753 19.66 -3.93 -3.00
N GLN A 754 19.56 -4.33 -1.72
CA GLN A 754 19.09 -5.66 -1.34
C GLN A 754 17.57 -5.68 -1.09
N PRO A 755 16.87 -6.73 -1.51
CA PRO A 755 15.48 -6.94 -1.12
C PRO A 755 15.32 -7.00 0.39
N ILE A 756 14.40 -6.21 0.95
CA ILE A 756 14.17 -6.17 2.39
C ILE A 756 13.30 -7.37 2.78
N PRO A 757 13.68 -8.23 3.74
CA PRO A 757 12.84 -9.35 4.18
C PRO A 757 11.60 -8.88 4.95
N THR A 758 10.48 -9.57 4.79
CA THR A 758 9.20 -9.24 5.48
C THR A 758 9.14 -9.71 6.94
N TYR A 759 9.92 -10.74 7.29
CA TYR A 759 9.92 -11.35 8.62
C TYR A 759 11.25 -12.09 8.87
N THR A 760 11.48 -12.46 10.12
CA THR A 760 12.63 -13.29 10.53
C THR A 760 12.17 -14.67 11.01
N GLN A 761 13.12 -15.57 11.29
CA GLN A 761 12.82 -16.85 11.93
C GLN A 761 12.12 -16.65 13.29
N GLU A 762 12.52 -15.63 14.05
CA GLU A 762 11.88 -15.33 15.33
C GLU A 762 10.40 -14.97 15.13
N THR A 763 10.08 -14.19 14.09
CA THR A 763 8.68 -13.88 13.75
C THR A 763 7.88 -15.15 13.45
N ILE A 764 8.45 -16.13 12.74
CA ILE A 764 7.81 -17.42 12.48
C ILE A 764 7.52 -18.15 13.80
N VAL A 765 8.52 -18.28 14.68
CA VAL A 765 8.38 -18.95 15.99
C VAL A 765 7.31 -18.29 16.84
N GLN A 766 7.29 -16.96 16.92
CA GLN A 766 6.29 -16.23 17.71
C GLN A 766 4.89 -16.33 17.08
N THR A 767 4.79 -16.34 15.75
CA THR A 767 3.52 -16.52 15.04
C THR A 767 3.00 -17.95 15.17
N ALA A 768 3.88 -18.97 15.23
CA ALA A 768 3.50 -20.37 15.45
C ALA A 768 2.74 -20.57 16.76
N LYS A 769 3.12 -19.82 17.81
CA LYS A 769 2.40 -19.82 19.09
C LYS A 769 0.94 -19.37 18.97
N VAL A 770 0.62 -18.45 18.05
CA VAL A 770 -0.76 -17.98 17.80
C VAL A 770 -1.67 -19.13 17.40
N PHE A 771 -1.15 -20.09 16.63
CA PHE A 771 -1.93 -21.22 16.11
C PHE A 771 -1.98 -22.43 17.04
N THR A 772 -1.43 -22.33 18.26
CA THR A 772 -1.50 -23.40 19.25
C THR A 772 -2.89 -23.49 19.88
N GLY A 773 -3.30 -24.71 20.26
CA GLY A 773 -4.59 -24.96 20.88
C GLY A 773 -5.76 -25.07 19.90
N LEU A 774 -5.58 -24.90 18.59
CA LEU A 774 -6.64 -25.13 17.61
C LEU A 774 -6.83 -26.64 17.38
N GLY A 775 -8.04 -27.14 17.58
CA GLY A 775 -8.38 -28.56 17.45
C GLY A 775 -9.72 -28.79 16.77
N TYR A 776 -10.07 -30.06 16.52
CA TYR A 776 -11.37 -30.38 15.94
C TYR A 776 -12.53 -29.78 16.74
N ALA A 777 -13.56 -29.34 16.00
CA ALA A 777 -14.82 -28.95 16.61
C ALA A 777 -15.42 -30.12 17.41
N ASN A 778 -15.88 -29.84 18.62
CA ASN A 778 -16.58 -30.79 19.46
C ASN A 778 -17.85 -30.16 20.00
N LEU A 779 -19.01 -30.73 19.64
CA LEU A 779 -20.33 -30.21 20.02
C LEU A 779 -20.72 -30.55 21.47
N THR A 780 -19.92 -31.34 22.18
CA THR A 780 -20.16 -31.65 23.59
C THR A 780 -20.01 -30.37 24.41
N ARG A 781 -21.02 -30.03 25.22
CA ARG A 781 -20.94 -28.90 26.16
C ARG A 781 -19.71 -29.07 27.05
N ASP A 782 -18.95 -27.99 27.23
CA ASP A 782 -17.73 -27.94 28.06
C ASP A 782 -16.61 -28.91 27.64
N ALA A 783 -16.59 -29.36 26.36
CA ALA A 783 -15.56 -30.26 25.84
C ALA A 783 -14.13 -29.80 26.15
N THR A 784 -13.88 -28.49 26.07
CA THR A 784 -12.56 -27.87 26.27
C THR A 784 -12.06 -27.93 27.71
N ALA A 785 -12.92 -28.24 28.69
CA ALA A 785 -12.52 -28.48 30.07
C ALA A 785 -11.80 -29.83 30.25
N ASN A 786 -12.04 -30.80 29.36
CA ASN A 786 -11.36 -32.08 29.36
C ASN A 786 -10.17 -32.08 28.40
N GLY A 787 -8.97 -31.83 28.93
CA GLY A 787 -7.74 -31.76 28.14
C GLY A 787 -7.44 -33.03 27.31
N ASN A 788 -7.93 -34.20 27.72
CA ASN A 788 -7.72 -35.44 26.95
C ASN A 788 -8.44 -35.40 25.59
N LEU A 789 -9.50 -34.61 25.46
CA LEU A 789 -10.26 -34.49 24.22
C LEU A 789 -9.55 -33.63 23.16
N PHE A 790 -8.53 -32.85 23.50
CA PHE A 790 -7.79 -32.11 22.47
C PHE A 790 -7.15 -33.05 21.44
N ARG A 791 -6.52 -34.14 21.91
CA ARG A 791 -5.97 -35.23 21.08
C ARG A 791 -7.00 -36.33 20.79
N GLY A 792 -7.98 -36.54 21.67
CA GLY A 792 -8.94 -37.63 21.59
C GLY A 792 -10.31 -37.31 20.96
N SER A 793 -10.61 -36.04 20.66
CA SER A 793 -11.92 -35.65 20.10
C SER A 793 -12.18 -36.40 18.78
N PRO A 794 -13.44 -36.83 18.55
CA PRO A 794 -13.86 -37.30 17.24
C PRO A 794 -13.46 -36.29 16.16
N ALA A 795 -12.99 -36.80 15.02
CA ALA A 795 -12.58 -35.94 13.93
C ALA A 795 -13.80 -35.29 13.28
N ASN A 796 -13.76 -33.96 13.13
CA ASN A 796 -14.74 -33.18 12.39
C ASN A 796 -14.01 -32.45 11.26
N TYR A 797 -14.22 -32.91 10.03
CA TYR A 797 -13.53 -32.40 8.85
C TYR A 797 -14.28 -31.29 8.12
N ILE A 798 -15.42 -30.86 8.67
CA ILE A 798 -16.36 -29.93 8.04
C ILE A 798 -16.39 -28.61 8.79
N ASP A 799 -16.65 -28.67 10.10
CA ASP A 799 -16.80 -27.46 10.92
C ASP A 799 -15.44 -26.82 11.23
N PRO A 800 -15.38 -25.48 11.40
CA PRO A 800 -14.17 -24.78 11.79
C PRO A 800 -13.56 -25.35 13.07
N MET A 801 -12.23 -25.44 13.11
CA MET A 801 -11.48 -25.76 14.32
C MET A 801 -11.86 -24.81 15.45
N MET A 802 -11.90 -25.32 16.68
CA MET A 802 -12.16 -24.53 17.88
C MET A 802 -10.92 -24.43 18.76
N LEU A 803 -10.83 -23.36 19.56
CA LEU A 803 -9.75 -23.16 20.52
C LEU A 803 -9.92 -24.06 21.75
N TRP A 804 -8.84 -24.71 22.15
CA TRP A 804 -8.66 -25.48 23.38
C TRP A 804 -7.67 -24.72 24.29
N PRO A 805 -8.15 -23.85 25.19
CA PRO A 805 -7.31 -22.86 25.87
C PRO A 805 -6.14 -23.45 26.65
N ALA A 806 -6.31 -24.64 27.25
CA ALA A 806 -5.24 -25.31 28.00
C ALA A 806 -3.96 -25.58 27.17
N PHE A 807 -4.10 -25.67 25.85
CA PHE A 807 -3.02 -25.97 24.91
C PHE A 807 -2.55 -24.75 24.11
N HIS A 808 -3.16 -23.59 24.31
CA HIS A 808 -2.73 -22.34 23.69
C HIS A 808 -1.59 -21.71 24.50
N ASP A 809 -0.60 -21.16 23.81
CA ASP A 809 0.47 -20.39 24.40
C ASP A 809 -0.01 -18.96 24.65
N ASP A 810 -0.32 -18.60 25.91
CA ASP A 810 -0.78 -17.26 26.29
C ASP A 810 0.35 -16.26 26.58
N SER A 811 1.61 -16.57 26.23
CA SER A 811 2.71 -15.61 26.37
C SER A 811 2.55 -14.44 25.41
N ALA A 812 3.23 -13.32 25.70
CA ALA A 812 3.31 -12.21 24.75
C ALA A 812 4.07 -12.65 23.49
N LYS A 813 3.63 -12.19 22.31
CA LYS A 813 4.17 -12.62 21.01
C LYS A 813 4.49 -11.40 20.17
N THR A 814 5.63 -11.40 19.48
CA THR A 814 5.97 -10.37 18.49
C THR A 814 5.77 -10.94 17.09
N ILE A 815 4.75 -10.46 16.40
CA ILE A 815 4.36 -10.93 15.06
C ILE A 815 4.86 -9.94 13.99
N VAL A 816 4.45 -10.16 12.73
CA VAL A 816 4.80 -9.33 11.57
C VAL A 816 4.65 -7.83 11.84
N GLY A 817 5.55 -7.03 11.27
CA GLY A 817 5.56 -5.58 11.44
C GLY A 817 5.98 -5.11 12.84
N GLY A 818 6.56 -6.00 13.66
CA GLY A 818 6.98 -5.71 15.03
C GLY A 818 5.81 -5.54 16.00
N ARG A 819 4.58 -5.94 15.62
CA ARG A 819 3.39 -5.82 16.48
C ARG A 819 3.49 -6.81 17.63
N THR A 820 3.34 -6.32 18.86
CA THR A 820 3.28 -7.17 20.05
C THR A 820 1.84 -7.49 20.42
N LEU A 821 1.54 -8.78 20.56
CA LEU A 821 0.32 -9.32 21.14
C LEU A 821 0.51 -9.43 22.66
N PRO A 822 -0.32 -8.78 23.49
CA PRO A 822 -0.25 -8.88 24.95
C PRO A 822 -0.41 -10.31 25.47
N ALA A 823 0.28 -10.64 26.56
CA ALA A 823 0.08 -11.92 27.24
C ALA A 823 -1.36 -12.03 27.80
N GLY A 824 -1.95 -13.24 27.75
CA GLY A 824 -3.24 -13.54 28.35
C GLY A 824 -4.48 -12.93 27.65
N GLN A 825 -4.35 -12.37 26.45
CA GLN A 825 -5.51 -11.83 25.71
C GLN A 825 -6.39 -12.89 25.03
N GLY A 826 -5.96 -14.16 25.03
CA GLY A 826 -6.69 -15.32 24.56
C GLY A 826 -6.48 -15.66 23.08
N GLY A 827 -6.42 -16.95 22.77
CA GLY A 827 -5.98 -17.44 21.45
C GLY A 827 -6.82 -17.03 20.24
N MET A 828 -8.14 -16.85 20.39
CA MET A 828 -8.96 -16.36 19.27
C MET A 828 -8.72 -14.88 18.98
N LYS A 829 -8.39 -14.10 20.01
CA LYS A 829 -7.98 -12.70 19.83
C LYS A 829 -6.60 -12.61 19.22
N ASP A 830 -5.66 -13.46 19.64
CA ASP A 830 -4.34 -13.58 19.00
C ASP A 830 -4.47 -13.92 17.51
N LEU A 831 -5.31 -14.89 17.16
CA LEU A 831 -5.61 -15.23 15.76
C LEU A 831 -6.14 -14.00 15.02
N THR A 832 -7.18 -13.35 15.56
CA THR A 832 -7.80 -12.18 14.93
C THR A 832 -6.79 -11.06 14.67
N ASP A 833 -6.04 -10.65 15.69
CA ASP A 833 -5.04 -9.57 15.59
C ASP A 833 -3.90 -9.92 14.63
N THR A 834 -3.52 -11.20 14.55
CA THR A 834 -2.48 -11.69 13.63
C THR A 834 -2.96 -11.64 12.18
N LEU A 835 -4.17 -12.14 11.91
CA LEU A 835 -4.76 -12.08 10.57
C LEU A 835 -5.00 -10.63 10.12
N ASP A 836 -5.39 -9.75 11.04
CA ASP A 836 -5.50 -8.31 10.77
C ASP A 836 -4.14 -7.69 10.44
N ALA A 837 -3.09 -8.05 11.18
CA ALA A 837 -1.73 -7.58 10.88
C ALA A 837 -1.26 -8.05 9.50
N LEU A 838 -1.51 -9.31 9.13
CA LEU A 838 -1.16 -9.85 7.82
C LEU A 838 -1.92 -9.17 6.69
N VAL A 839 -3.25 -9.00 6.80
CA VAL A 839 -4.03 -8.37 5.72
C VAL A 839 -3.75 -6.87 5.58
N ASN A 840 -3.47 -6.18 6.69
CA ASN A 840 -3.10 -4.77 6.68
C ASN A 840 -1.63 -4.52 6.31
N HIS A 841 -0.81 -5.56 6.25
CA HIS A 841 0.57 -5.44 5.78
C HIS A 841 0.61 -4.84 4.35
N PRO A 842 1.51 -3.89 4.05
CA PRO A 842 1.59 -3.24 2.74
C PRO A 842 1.74 -4.23 1.57
N ASN A 843 2.48 -5.33 1.76
CA ASN A 843 2.69 -6.35 0.73
C ASN A 843 1.42 -7.11 0.29
N THR A 844 0.43 -7.28 1.17
CA THR A 844 -0.63 -8.27 0.91
C THR A 844 -1.45 -7.92 -0.33
N GLY A 845 -1.71 -6.63 -0.55
CA GLY A 845 -2.38 -6.14 -1.76
C GLY A 845 -1.64 -6.49 -3.06
N PRO A 846 -0.42 -5.99 -3.29
CA PRO A 846 0.34 -6.30 -4.51
C PRO A 846 0.67 -7.79 -4.65
N PHE A 847 0.94 -8.50 -3.55
CA PHE A 847 1.24 -9.92 -3.56
C PHE A 847 0.07 -10.77 -4.08
N ILE A 848 -1.12 -10.61 -3.49
CA ILE A 848 -2.33 -11.33 -3.93
C ILE A 848 -2.78 -10.88 -5.32
N SER A 849 -2.68 -9.58 -5.61
CA SER A 849 -3.03 -9.04 -6.93
C SER A 849 -2.22 -9.70 -8.04
N ARG A 850 -0.88 -9.77 -7.89
CA ARG A 850 -0.01 -10.41 -8.88
C ARG A 850 -0.36 -11.87 -9.09
N GLN A 851 -0.53 -12.64 -8.00
CA GLN A 851 -0.86 -14.06 -8.12
C GLN A 851 -2.21 -14.30 -8.81
N LEU A 852 -3.26 -13.55 -8.45
CA LEU A 852 -4.56 -13.67 -9.10
C LEU A 852 -4.51 -13.29 -10.59
N ILE A 853 -3.77 -12.23 -10.95
CA ILE A 853 -3.56 -11.88 -12.37
C ILE A 853 -2.85 -13.01 -13.12
N GLN A 854 -1.83 -13.63 -12.53
CA GLN A 854 -1.15 -14.78 -13.12
C GLN A 854 -2.08 -15.97 -13.35
N ARG A 855 -2.96 -16.27 -12.39
CA ARG A 855 -3.90 -17.38 -12.53
C ARG A 855 -5.01 -17.08 -13.55
N LEU A 856 -5.43 -15.82 -13.71
CA LEU A 856 -6.58 -15.45 -14.53
C LEU A 856 -6.22 -14.96 -15.93
N VAL A 857 -5.18 -14.15 -16.10
CA VAL A 857 -4.96 -13.33 -17.32
C VAL A 857 -3.59 -13.61 -17.97
N THR A 858 -2.48 -13.31 -17.30
CA THR A 858 -1.12 -13.37 -17.89
C THR A 858 -0.06 -13.69 -16.86
N SER A 859 0.97 -14.45 -17.23
CA SER A 859 2.10 -14.80 -16.35
C SER A 859 2.96 -13.59 -15.99
N ASN A 860 2.91 -12.52 -16.81
CA ASN A 860 3.79 -11.36 -16.73
C ASN A 860 3.01 -10.03 -16.70
N PRO A 861 2.21 -9.77 -15.66
CA PRO A 861 1.56 -8.47 -15.53
C PRO A 861 2.59 -7.35 -15.35
N SER A 862 2.35 -6.20 -15.97
CA SER A 862 3.23 -5.04 -15.72
C SER A 862 3.10 -4.55 -14.27
N PRO A 863 4.11 -3.82 -13.76
CA PRO A 863 3.98 -3.12 -12.47
C PRO A 863 2.77 -2.19 -12.43
N GLY A 864 2.46 -1.52 -13.55
CA GLY A 864 1.27 -0.65 -13.65
C GLY A 864 -0.03 -1.42 -13.44
N TYR A 865 -0.14 -2.63 -13.98
CA TYR A 865 -1.32 -3.49 -13.78
C TYR A 865 -1.46 -3.92 -12.32
N VAL A 866 -0.39 -4.45 -11.74
CA VAL A 866 -0.37 -4.87 -10.33
C VAL A 866 -0.72 -3.70 -9.43
N TYR A 867 -0.17 -2.51 -9.70
CA TYR A 867 -0.48 -1.29 -8.94
C TYR A 867 -1.97 -0.97 -8.93
N ARG A 868 -2.63 -0.93 -10.10
CA ARG A 868 -4.06 -0.60 -10.20
C ARG A 868 -4.94 -1.62 -9.47
N VAL A 869 -4.62 -2.91 -9.58
CA VAL A 869 -5.35 -3.97 -8.87
C VAL A 869 -5.09 -3.91 -7.35
N ALA A 870 -3.84 -3.63 -6.94
CA ALA A 870 -3.48 -3.45 -5.55
C ALA A 870 -4.17 -2.22 -4.92
N GLN A 871 -4.43 -1.15 -5.69
CA GLN A 871 -5.26 -0.03 -5.24
C GLN A 871 -6.71 -0.47 -4.98
N ALA A 872 -7.29 -1.31 -5.84
CA ALA A 872 -8.62 -1.88 -5.61
C ALA A 872 -8.66 -2.81 -4.39
N PHE A 873 -7.58 -3.57 -4.14
CA PHE A 873 -7.42 -4.32 -2.90
C PHE A 873 -7.33 -3.39 -1.70
N ALA A 874 -6.58 -2.28 -1.79
CA ALA A 874 -6.41 -1.35 -0.69
C ALA A 874 -7.72 -0.61 -0.34
N ASN A 875 -8.53 -0.30 -1.35
CA ASN A 875 -9.82 0.38 -1.22
C ASN A 875 -10.71 0.06 -2.43
N ASN A 876 -11.85 -0.57 -2.18
CA ASN A 876 -12.85 -0.89 -3.21
C ASN A 876 -13.67 0.31 -3.74
N GLY A 877 -13.33 1.54 -3.35
CA GLY A 877 -14.07 2.77 -3.62
C GLY A 877 -14.99 3.21 -2.48
N ALA A 878 -15.21 2.35 -1.48
CA ALA A 878 -16.00 2.64 -0.27
C ALA A 878 -15.18 2.59 1.03
N GLY A 879 -13.85 2.59 0.93
CA GLY A 879 -12.93 2.52 2.06
C GLY A 879 -12.71 1.10 2.60
N VAL A 880 -13.18 0.06 1.90
CA VAL A 880 -13.03 -1.34 2.33
C VAL A 880 -11.79 -1.96 1.68
N ARG A 881 -10.86 -2.42 2.51
CA ARG A 881 -9.67 -3.18 2.09
C ARG A 881 -10.01 -4.66 1.94
N GLY A 882 -9.46 -5.32 0.92
CA GLY A 882 -9.53 -6.77 0.73
C GLY A 882 -10.80 -7.29 0.04
N ASP A 883 -11.64 -6.44 -0.54
CA ASP A 883 -12.83 -6.86 -1.31
C ASP A 883 -12.40 -7.59 -2.60
N LEU A 884 -12.51 -8.93 -2.61
CA LEU A 884 -12.10 -9.76 -3.74
C LEU A 884 -13.01 -9.57 -4.96
N GLY A 885 -14.27 -9.19 -4.78
CA GLY A 885 -15.15 -8.84 -5.89
C GLY A 885 -14.64 -7.60 -6.63
N ALA A 886 -14.18 -6.58 -5.90
CA ALA A 886 -13.55 -5.39 -6.48
C ALA A 886 -12.21 -5.71 -7.14
N VAL A 887 -11.38 -6.54 -6.52
CA VAL A 887 -10.10 -7.01 -7.08
C VAL A 887 -10.32 -7.77 -8.39
N VAL A 888 -11.23 -8.74 -8.43
CA VAL A 888 -11.53 -9.52 -9.64
C VAL A 888 -12.04 -8.63 -10.77
N ARG A 889 -12.90 -7.63 -10.47
CA ARG A 889 -13.31 -6.62 -11.46
C ARG A 889 -12.12 -5.82 -11.99
N ALA A 890 -11.25 -5.34 -11.10
CA ALA A 890 -10.07 -4.58 -11.46
C ALA A 890 -9.13 -5.39 -12.36
N ILE A 891 -8.97 -6.70 -12.10
CA ILE A 891 -8.21 -7.62 -12.96
C ILE A 891 -8.87 -7.72 -14.34
N LEU A 892 -10.11 -8.20 -14.41
CA LEU A 892 -10.69 -8.59 -15.70
C LEU A 892 -11.02 -7.41 -16.63
N LEU A 893 -11.19 -6.20 -16.06
CA LEU A 893 -11.52 -4.99 -16.81
C LEU A 893 -10.32 -4.05 -17.03
N ASP A 894 -9.12 -4.45 -16.59
CA ASP A 894 -7.92 -3.63 -16.74
C ASP A 894 -7.57 -3.39 -18.22
N TYR A 895 -6.91 -2.25 -18.47
CA TYR A 895 -6.32 -1.90 -19.77
C TYR A 895 -5.49 -3.04 -20.37
N GLU A 896 -4.60 -3.66 -19.60
CA GLU A 896 -3.73 -4.73 -20.11
C GLU A 896 -4.51 -6.01 -20.41
N ALA A 897 -5.55 -6.32 -19.63
CA ALA A 897 -6.40 -7.46 -19.91
C ALA A 897 -7.24 -7.26 -21.19
N ARG A 898 -7.67 -6.03 -21.50
CA ARG A 898 -8.66 -5.75 -22.53
C ARG A 898 -8.09 -5.12 -23.81
N SER A 899 -6.91 -4.50 -23.78
CA SER A 899 -6.28 -3.87 -24.94
C SER A 899 -5.84 -4.89 -26.00
N ALA A 900 -6.24 -4.65 -27.25
CA ALA A 900 -5.79 -5.43 -28.39
C ALA A 900 -4.29 -5.22 -28.69
N ASP A 901 -3.79 -4.00 -28.49
CA ASP A 901 -2.38 -3.66 -28.70
C ASP A 901 -1.49 -4.42 -27.71
N VAL A 902 -1.90 -4.48 -26.43
CA VAL A 902 -1.20 -5.26 -25.41
C VAL A 902 -1.24 -6.75 -25.75
N ALA A 903 -2.40 -7.29 -26.13
CA ALA A 903 -2.54 -8.70 -26.51
C ALA A 903 -1.70 -9.08 -27.76
N ALA A 904 -1.44 -8.13 -28.66
CA ALA A 904 -0.60 -8.33 -29.84
C ALA A 904 0.90 -8.43 -29.50
N THR A 905 1.34 -7.96 -28.33
CA THR A 905 2.74 -8.07 -27.92
C THR A 905 3.18 -9.53 -27.72
N ALA A 906 4.48 -9.78 -27.90
CA ALA A 906 5.06 -11.11 -27.71
C ALA A 906 5.21 -11.52 -26.23
N THR A 907 5.18 -10.54 -25.32
CA THR A 907 5.42 -10.75 -23.88
C THR A 907 4.14 -10.91 -23.06
N PHE A 908 2.97 -10.66 -23.67
CA PHE A 908 1.68 -10.76 -23.00
C PHE A 908 1.00 -12.13 -23.22
N GLY A 909 0.31 -12.58 -22.17
CA GLY A 909 -0.42 -13.85 -22.13
C GLY A 909 0.21 -14.86 -21.19
N LYS A 910 -0.20 -16.12 -21.32
CA LYS A 910 0.33 -17.26 -20.57
C LYS A 910 0.06 -18.57 -21.31
N LEU A 911 0.83 -19.60 -21.00
CA LEU A 911 0.45 -20.97 -21.37
C LEU A 911 -0.84 -21.32 -20.61
N LYS A 912 -1.83 -21.90 -21.29
CA LYS A 912 -3.04 -22.40 -20.64
C LYS A 912 -2.68 -23.58 -19.76
N GLU A 913 -3.19 -23.57 -18.55
CA GLU A 913 -3.11 -24.74 -17.70
C GLU A 913 -3.85 -25.92 -18.38
N PRO A 914 -3.30 -27.14 -18.38
CA PRO A 914 -3.88 -28.26 -19.11
C PRO A 914 -5.32 -28.62 -18.67
N LEU A 915 -5.66 -28.38 -17.39
CA LEU A 915 -7.04 -28.47 -16.90
C LEU A 915 -7.97 -27.47 -17.58
N LEU A 916 -7.51 -26.25 -17.85
CA LEU A 916 -8.30 -25.20 -18.54
C LEU A 916 -8.47 -25.53 -20.02
N VAL A 917 -7.47 -26.14 -20.67
CA VAL A 917 -7.60 -26.64 -22.04
C VAL A 917 -8.69 -27.73 -22.11
N THR A 918 -8.64 -28.69 -21.18
CA THR A 918 -9.58 -29.82 -21.15
C THR A 918 -11.00 -29.37 -20.81
N THR A 919 -11.17 -28.55 -19.78
CA THR A 919 -12.49 -27.98 -19.43
C THR A 919 -13.04 -27.12 -20.56
N GLY A 920 -12.21 -26.31 -21.23
CA GLY A 920 -12.62 -25.50 -22.36
C GLY A 920 -13.11 -26.33 -23.54
N LEU A 921 -12.40 -27.42 -23.87
CA LEU A 921 -12.83 -28.41 -24.86
C LEU A 921 -14.20 -29.00 -24.51
N LEU A 922 -14.37 -29.48 -23.27
CA LEU A 922 -15.63 -30.08 -22.84
C LEU A 922 -16.77 -29.06 -22.87
N ARG A 923 -16.53 -27.83 -22.41
CA ARG A 923 -17.55 -26.77 -22.38
C ARG A 923 -18.00 -26.34 -23.76
N ALA A 924 -17.04 -26.04 -24.65
CA ALA A 924 -17.32 -25.50 -25.97
C ALA A 924 -18.12 -26.47 -26.85
N PHE A 925 -17.96 -27.78 -26.65
CA PHE A 925 -18.53 -28.81 -27.52
C PHE A 925 -19.44 -29.80 -26.77
N GLY A 926 -20.16 -29.33 -25.75
CA GLY A 926 -21.25 -30.09 -25.11
C GLY A 926 -20.81 -31.40 -24.46
N GLY A 927 -19.64 -31.39 -23.82
CA GLY A 927 -19.06 -32.52 -23.11
C GLY A 927 -19.98 -33.04 -22.01
N GLY A 928 -20.30 -34.33 -22.05
CA GLY A 928 -21.10 -34.98 -21.03
C GLY A 928 -21.14 -36.49 -21.17
N SER A 929 -21.76 -37.18 -20.21
CA SER A 929 -21.97 -38.63 -20.23
C SER A 929 -23.46 -38.98 -20.08
N ASN A 930 -23.86 -40.19 -20.46
CA ASN A 930 -25.26 -40.62 -20.35
C ASN A 930 -25.72 -40.80 -18.91
N SER A 931 -24.84 -41.25 -18.03
CA SER A 931 -25.10 -41.34 -16.59
C SER A 931 -25.10 -39.97 -15.87
N GLY A 932 -24.67 -38.91 -16.55
CA GLY A 932 -24.47 -37.57 -15.98
C GLY A 932 -23.21 -37.42 -15.13
N ARG A 933 -22.39 -38.47 -15.00
CA ARG A 933 -21.13 -38.45 -14.26
C ARG A 933 -19.95 -38.02 -15.14
N PHE A 934 -19.11 -37.10 -14.67
CA PHE A 934 -17.92 -36.66 -15.39
C PHE A 934 -16.68 -37.47 -14.97
N SER A 935 -16.60 -38.72 -15.45
CA SER A 935 -15.48 -39.60 -15.13
C SER A 935 -14.27 -39.31 -16.03
N ILE A 936 -13.30 -38.56 -15.50
CA ILE A 936 -12.00 -38.31 -16.14
C ILE A 936 -10.94 -39.09 -15.36
N PHE A 937 -10.35 -40.09 -16.00
CA PHE A 937 -9.43 -41.02 -15.36
C PHE A 937 -8.00 -40.47 -15.33
N ASN A 938 -7.34 -40.57 -14.17
CA ASN A 938 -5.94 -40.19 -13.95
C ASN A 938 -5.53 -38.84 -14.57
N PRO A 939 -6.28 -37.74 -14.32
CA PRO A 939 -5.92 -36.43 -14.84
C PRO A 939 -4.52 -35.98 -14.37
N GLU A 940 -4.08 -36.34 -13.17
CA GLU A 940 -2.74 -36.01 -12.68
C GLU A 940 -1.64 -36.65 -13.52
N GLY A 941 -1.81 -37.88 -14.01
CA GLY A 941 -0.82 -38.54 -14.86
C GLY A 941 -0.89 -38.09 -16.31
N ALA A 942 -2.09 -37.82 -16.84
CA ALA A 942 -2.27 -37.42 -18.24
C ALA A 942 -1.98 -35.92 -18.47
N LEU A 943 -2.34 -35.07 -17.52
CA LEU A 943 -2.23 -33.62 -17.62
C LEU A 943 -1.09 -33.02 -16.79
N GLY A 944 -0.57 -33.76 -15.79
CA GLY A 944 0.30 -33.19 -14.76
C GLY A 944 -0.47 -32.36 -13.71
N GLN A 945 -1.80 -32.41 -13.73
CA GLN A 945 -2.67 -31.56 -12.93
C GLN A 945 -4.01 -32.24 -12.61
N ALA A 946 -4.45 -32.15 -11.35
CA ALA A 946 -5.80 -32.53 -10.93
C ALA A 946 -6.22 -31.67 -9.73
N ALA A 947 -7.47 -31.20 -9.70
CA ALA A 947 -7.94 -30.28 -8.68
C ALA A 947 -7.69 -30.82 -7.26
N LEU A 948 -7.08 -30.00 -6.39
CA LEU A 948 -6.65 -30.36 -5.03
C LEU A 948 -5.74 -31.60 -4.92
N ARG A 949 -4.90 -31.87 -5.94
CA ARG A 949 -3.90 -32.96 -5.94
C ARG A 949 -2.48 -32.46 -6.28
N ALA A 950 -2.12 -31.25 -5.85
CA ALA A 950 -0.77 -30.74 -6.05
C ALA A 950 0.26 -31.54 -5.24
N ASP A 951 1.47 -31.71 -5.76
CA ASP A 951 2.51 -32.49 -5.09
C ASP A 951 3.13 -31.75 -3.88
N THR A 952 3.08 -30.42 -3.88
CA THR A 952 3.69 -29.58 -2.83
C THR A 952 2.80 -28.40 -2.45
N VAL A 953 3.17 -27.72 -1.36
CA VAL A 953 2.51 -26.47 -0.92
C VAL A 953 2.66 -25.32 -1.93
N PHE A 954 3.64 -25.41 -2.84
CA PHE A 954 3.81 -24.46 -3.95
C PHE A 954 2.83 -24.68 -5.11
N ASN A 955 1.85 -25.56 -4.91
CA ASN A 955 0.90 -26.01 -5.92
C ASN A 955 1.61 -26.77 -7.08
N PHE A 956 0.99 -26.83 -8.27
CA PHE A 956 1.54 -27.51 -9.45
C PHE A 956 2.79 -26.83 -10.02
N PHE A 957 2.89 -25.51 -9.85
CA PHE A 957 3.99 -24.70 -10.35
C PHE A 957 4.16 -23.43 -9.52
N GLU A 958 5.40 -22.94 -9.46
CA GLU A 958 5.76 -21.76 -8.70
C GLU A 958 5.37 -20.47 -9.44
N PRO A 959 4.77 -19.47 -8.76
CA PRO A 959 4.42 -18.17 -9.38
C PRO A 959 5.59 -17.42 -10.02
N ASN A 960 6.82 -17.72 -9.58
CA ASN A 960 8.05 -17.07 -10.01
C ASN A 960 8.94 -17.99 -10.86
N PHE A 961 8.45 -19.14 -11.31
CA PHE A 961 9.24 -20.01 -12.16
C PHE A 961 9.58 -19.31 -13.48
N VAL A 962 10.85 -19.43 -13.87
CA VAL A 962 11.41 -18.90 -15.10
C VAL A 962 11.97 -20.06 -15.90
N LEU A 963 11.63 -20.12 -17.19
CA LEU A 963 12.23 -21.07 -18.10
C LEU A 963 13.60 -20.53 -18.56
N PRO A 964 14.72 -21.25 -18.31
CA PRO A 964 16.04 -20.79 -18.73
C PRO A 964 16.14 -20.56 -20.24
N GLY A 965 16.97 -19.58 -20.65
CA GLY A 965 17.12 -19.15 -22.04
C GLY A 965 16.37 -17.86 -22.36
N ALA A 966 15.77 -17.76 -23.56
CA ALA A 966 15.21 -16.51 -24.08
C ALA A 966 14.13 -15.86 -23.18
N ILE A 967 13.35 -16.66 -22.46
CA ILE A 967 12.34 -16.18 -21.51
C ILE A 967 13.01 -15.52 -20.30
N ALA A 968 14.03 -16.16 -19.73
CA ALA A 968 14.83 -15.61 -18.63
C ALA A 968 15.58 -14.33 -19.05
N GLU A 969 16.19 -14.32 -20.24
CA GLU A 969 16.90 -13.15 -20.79
C GLU A 969 15.98 -11.94 -20.95
N ALA A 970 14.73 -12.18 -21.35
CA ALA A 970 13.69 -11.16 -21.43
C ALA A 970 13.19 -10.70 -20.04
N GLY A 971 13.59 -11.35 -18.95
CA GLY A 971 13.13 -11.07 -17.59
C GLY A 971 11.67 -11.47 -17.36
N LEU A 972 11.20 -12.51 -18.06
CA LEU A 972 9.82 -12.98 -18.00
C LEU A 972 9.71 -14.27 -17.16
N TYR A 973 8.58 -14.40 -16.49
CA TYR A 973 8.14 -15.62 -15.82
C TYR A 973 7.35 -16.51 -16.78
N ALA A 974 7.43 -17.81 -16.56
CA ALA A 974 6.65 -18.81 -17.30
C ALA A 974 6.13 -19.92 -16.37
N PRO A 975 5.35 -19.60 -15.31
CA PRO A 975 4.96 -20.56 -14.27
C PRO A 975 4.44 -21.88 -14.81
N GLU A 976 3.49 -21.82 -15.74
CA GLU A 976 2.80 -22.97 -16.29
C GLU A 976 3.71 -23.92 -17.08
N TYR A 977 4.88 -23.45 -17.55
CA TYR A 977 5.86 -24.31 -18.22
C TYR A 977 6.52 -25.32 -17.28
N GLN A 978 6.48 -25.10 -15.96
CA GLN A 978 7.07 -26.04 -15.00
C GLN A 978 6.40 -27.42 -15.04
N ILE A 979 5.14 -27.50 -15.51
CA ILE A 979 4.40 -28.76 -15.70
C ILE A 979 4.31 -29.19 -17.18
N LEU A 980 4.95 -28.46 -18.10
CA LEU A 980 5.13 -28.88 -19.49
C LEU A 980 6.49 -29.59 -19.62
N THR A 981 6.47 -30.90 -19.38
CA THR A 981 7.64 -31.78 -19.44
C THR A 981 7.61 -32.59 -20.74
N ASP A 982 8.71 -33.28 -21.07
CA ASP A 982 8.76 -34.21 -22.22
C ASP A 982 7.63 -35.24 -22.17
N THR A 983 7.25 -35.69 -20.97
CA THR A 983 6.11 -36.59 -20.75
C THR A 983 4.79 -35.90 -21.05
N THR A 984 4.52 -34.75 -20.44
CA THR A 984 3.21 -34.10 -20.58
C THR A 984 2.98 -33.47 -21.94
N ALA A 985 4.05 -33.09 -22.65
CA ALA A 985 4.01 -32.70 -24.05
C ALA A 985 3.47 -33.81 -24.98
N LEU A 986 3.58 -35.07 -24.57
CA LEU A 986 3.02 -36.23 -25.29
C LEU A 986 1.65 -36.65 -24.74
N THR A 987 1.51 -36.73 -23.41
CA THR A 987 0.28 -37.25 -22.79
C THR A 987 -0.91 -36.30 -22.91
N GLN A 988 -0.69 -34.98 -22.92
CA GLN A 988 -1.77 -34.00 -23.04
C GLN A 988 -2.46 -34.06 -24.43
N PRO A 989 -1.75 -33.98 -25.57
CA PRO A 989 -2.37 -34.19 -26.88
C PRO A 989 -3.08 -35.54 -27.01
N ASN A 990 -2.52 -36.61 -26.45
CA ASN A 990 -3.15 -37.94 -26.46
C ASN A 990 -4.48 -37.95 -25.69
N LEU A 991 -4.57 -37.27 -24.54
CA LEU A 991 -5.83 -37.10 -23.82
C LEU A 991 -6.84 -36.34 -24.68
N TYR A 992 -6.43 -35.24 -25.31
CA TYR A 992 -7.33 -34.45 -26.17
C TYR A 992 -7.84 -35.26 -27.36
N TYR A 993 -6.94 -36.02 -28.01
CA TYR A 993 -7.28 -36.94 -29.08
C TYR A 993 -8.34 -37.94 -28.62
N ASN A 994 -8.17 -38.56 -27.45
CA ASN A 994 -9.14 -39.51 -26.92
C ASN A 994 -10.53 -38.90 -26.77
N TYR A 995 -10.67 -37.68 -26.27
CA TYR A 995 -11.99 -37.04 -26.14
C TYR A 995 -12.59 -36.58 -27.48
N ILE A 996 -11.77 -36.16 -28.43
CA ILE A 996 -12.22 -35.74 -29.76
C ILE A 996 -12.69 -36.95 -30.59
N TYR A 997 -11.97 -38.07 -30.50
CA TYR A 997 -12.20 -39.26 -31.32
C TYR A 997 -13.09 -40.32 -30.65
N THR A 998 -13.36 -40.22 -29.34
CA THR A 998 -14.31 -41.09 -28.66
C THR A 998 -15.74 -40.57 -28.82
N THR A 999 -16.63 -41.41 -29.36
CA THR A 999 -18.05 -41.10 -29.45
C THR A 999 -18.77 -41.59 -28.20
N ARG A 1000 -19.57 -40.72 -27.57
CA ARG A 1000 -20.52 -41.11 -26.53
C ARG A 1000 -21.57 -42.07 -27.13
N SER A 1001 -21.87 -43.18 -26.47
CA SER A 1001 -22.95 -44.09 -26.89
C SER A 1001 -24.28 -43.34 -26.93
N ALA A 1002 -25.09 -43.53 -27.97
CA ALA A 1002 -26.42 -42.93 -28.03
C ALA A 1002 -27.47 -43.73 -27.24
N THR A 1003 -27.17 -44.99 -26.87
CA THR A 1003 -28.16 -45.94 -26.34
C THR A 1003 -27.82 -46.48 -24.95
N ASP A 1004 -26.54 -46.48 -24.55
CA ASP A 1004 -26.12 -46.98 -23.24
C ASP A 1004 -26.23 -45.89 -22.17
N LEU A 1005 -27.35 -45.88 -21.44
CA LEU A 1005 -27.62 -44.92 -20.38
C LEU A 1005 -26.69 -45.08 -19.16
N ALA A 1006 -26.07 -46.26 -18.97
CA ALA A 1006 -25.14 -46.52 -17.88
C ALA A 1006 -23.71 -46.02 -18.17
N GLN A 1007 -23.41 -45.65 -19.41
CA GLN A 1007 -22.08 -45.21 -19.81
C GLN A 1007 -21.64 -43.94 -19.06
N GLN A 1008 -20.50 -44.04 -18.39
CA GLN A 1008 -19.87 -42.92 -17.65
C GLN A 1008 -18.83 -42.16 -18.47
N THR A 1009 -18.49 -42.66 -19.67
CA THR A 1009 -17.55 -42.00 -20.58
C THR A 1009 -18.08 -40.63 -20.97
N VAL A 1010 -17.26 -39.60 -20.75
CA VAL A 1010 -17.52 -38.25 -21.22
C VAL A 1010 -17.18 -38.18 -22.70
N GLY A 1011 -18.12 -37.73 -23.53
CA GLY A 1011 -17.91 -37.49 -24.95
C GLY A 1011 -18.46 -36.13 -25.39
N LEU A 1012 -17.99 -35.66 -26.54
CA LEU A 1012 -18.37 -34.38 -27.13
C LEU A 1012 -19.61 -34.50 -28.02
N ASN A 1013 -20.37 -33.41 -28.14
CA ASN A 1013 -21.41 -33.23 -29.14
C ASN A 1013 -20.90 -32.38 -30.31
N LEU A 1014 -20.41 -33.05 -31.36
CA LEU A 1014 -19.83 -32.40 -32.55
C LEU A 1014 -20.83 -32.21 -33.70
N ALA A 1015 -22.03 -32.78 -33.60
CA ALA A 1015 -23.04 -32.70 -34.65
C ALA A 1015 -23.39 -31.26 -35.10
N PRO A 1016 -23.43 -30.25 -34.21
CA PRO A 1016 -23.67 -28.86 -34.62
C PRO A 1016 -22.62 -28.29 -35.61
N LEU A 1017 -21.43 -28.89 -35.70
CA LEU A 1017 -20.36 -28.44 -36.59
C LEU A 1017 -20.41 -29.07 -37.99
N TYR A 1018 -21.17 -30.16 -38.18
CA TYR A 1018 -21.23 -30.88 -39.47
C TYR A 1018 -21.64 -29.98 -40.64
N PRO A 1019 -22.61 -29.05 -40.53
CA PRO A 1019 -22.94 -28.18 -41.65
C PRO A 1019 -21.76 -27.31 -42.15
N LEU A 1020 -20.81 -26.99 -41.27
CA LEU A 1020 -19.65 -26.15 -41.57
C LEU A 1020 -18.52 -26.91 -42.29
N THR A 1021 -18.56 -28.25 -42.35
CA THR A 1021 -17.52 -29.05 -43.03
C THR A 1021 -17.49 -28.81 -44.53
N ARG A 1022 -18.60 -28.34 -45.11
CA ARG A 1022 -18.73 -27.95 -46.53
C ARG A 1022 -17.99 -26.66 -46.84
N THR A 1023 -17.73 -25.85 -45.81
CA THR A 1023 -17.00 -24.58 -45.88
C THR A 1023 -15.85 -24.60 -44.86
N PRO A 1024 -14.74 -25.33 -45.14
CA PRO A 1024 -13.66 -25.53 -44.17
C PRO A 1024 -13.13 -24.25 -43.51
N ALA A 1025 -13.11 -23.13 -44.24
CA ALA A 1025 -12.79 -21.81 -43.69
C ALA A 1025 -13.70 -21.40 -42.51
N GLN A 1026 -15.02 -21.56 -42.65
CA GLN A 1026 -16.00 -21.22 -41.60
C GLN A 1026 -15.92 -22.19 -40.41
N LEU A 1027 -15.66 -23.47 -40.65
CA LEU A 1027 -15.40 -24.44 -39.58
C LEU A 1027 -14.17 -24.01 -38.76
N VAL A 1028 -13.06 -23.70 -39.43
CA VAL A 1028 -11.83 -23.26 -38.76
C VAL A 1028 -12.03 -21.92 -38.06
N ASP A 1029 -12.80 -20.98 -38.62
CA ASP A 1029 -13.14 -19.71 -37.95
C ASP A 1029 -13.91 -19.94 -36.65
N ARG A 1030 -14.90 -20.86 -36.68
CA ARG A 1030 -15.67 -21.20 -35.48
C ARG A 1030 -14.78 -21.80 -34.39
N LEU A 1031 -13.86 -22.70 -34.77
CA LEU A 1031 -12.92 -23.33 -33.84
C LEU A 1031 -11.88 -22.32 -33.33
N ASN A 1032 -11.39 -21.43 -34.20
CA ASN A 1032 -10.48 -20.34 -33.84
C ASN A 1032 -11.11 -19.45 -32.76
N LEU A 1033 -12.39 -19.09 -32.93
CA LEU A 1033 -13.14 -18.30 -31.97
C LEU A 1033 -13.26 -19.02 -30.60
N LEU A 1034 -13.72 -20.27 -30.59
CA LEU A 1034 -14.01 -20.99 -29.34
C LEU A 1034 -12.76 -21.46 -28.59
N VAL A 1035 -11.68 -21.83 -29.30
CA VAL A 1035 -10.49 -22.42 -28.69
C VAL A 1035 -9.41 -21.38 -28.39
N THR A 1036 -9.26 -20.39 -29.27
CA THR A 1036 -8.16 -19.41 -29.19
C THR A 1036 -8.63 -17.97 -28.96
N GLY A 1037 -9.94 -17.73 -28.90
CA GLY A 1037 -10.50 -16.38 -28.78
C GLY A 1037 -10.36 -15.56 -30.06
N GLY A 1038 -10.22 -16.21 -31.22
CA GLY A 1038 -10.01 -15.55 -32.52
C GLY A 1038 -8.57 -15.13 -32.79
N MET A 1039 -7.62 -15.50 -31.93
CA MET A 1039 -6.23 -15.03 -31.97
C MET A 1039 -5.30 -15.85 -32.88
N MET A 1040 -5.82 -16.84 -33.61
CA MET A 1040 -5.01 -17.62 -34.56
C MET A 1040 -4.57 -16.74 -35.74
N PRO A 1041 -3.26 -16.63 -36.05
CA PRO A 1041 -2.75 -15.88 -37.18
C PRO A 1041 -3.24 -16.45 -38.51
N THR A 1042 -3.41 -15.59 -39.51
CA THR A 1042 -3.88 -15.95 -40.86
C THR A 1042 -3.12 -17.13 -41.46
N ALA A 1043 -1.78 -17.14 -41.39
CA ALA A 1043 -0.98 -18.24 -41.94
C ALA A 1043 -1.16 -19.57 -41.18
N ALA A 1044 -1.44 -19.54 -39.87
CA ALA A 1044 -1.75 -20.76 -39.10
C ALA A 1044 -3.15 -21.26 -39.47
N ARG A 1045 -4.13 -20.35 -39.54
CA ARG A 1045 -5.50 -20.62 -39.98
C ARG A 1045 -5.54 -21.26 -41.37
N GLU A 1046 -4.87 -20.67 -42.35
CA GLU A 1046 -4.83 -21.17 -43.74
C GLU A 1046 -4.24 -22.57 -43.84
N ARG A 1047 -3.22 -22.90 -43.04
CA ARG A 1047 -2.66 -24.26 -42.96
C ARG A 1047 -3.70 -25.27 -42.47
N VAL A 1048 -4.46 -24.95 -41.42
CA VAL A 1048 -5.53 -25.83 -40.93
C VAL A 1048 -6.63 -25.97 -41.99
N VAL A 1049 -7.04 -24.87 -42.63
CA VAL A 1049 -8.04 -24.90 -43.71
C VAL A 1049 -7.60 -25.79 -44.87
N ALA A 1050 -6.33 -25.70 -45.29
CA ALA A 1050 -5.78 -26.56 -46.34
C ALA A 1050 -5.79 -28.04 -45.93
N SER A 1051 -5.39 -28.35 -44.69
CA SER A 1051 -5.42 -29.73 -44.16
C SER A 1051 -6.83 -30.31 -44.06
N VAL A 1052 -7.83 -29.51 -43.68
CA VAL A 1052 -9.23 -29.98 -43.62
C VAL A 1052 -9.81 -30.14 -45.02
N SER A 1053 -9.42 -29.28 -45.96
CA SER A 1053 -9.90 -29.32 -47.35
C SER A 1053 -9.38 -30.53 -48.12
N SER A 1054 -8.21 -31.08 -47.76
CA SER A 1054 -7.68 -32.30 -48.37
C SER A 1054 -8.37 -33.58 -47.90
N LEU A 1055 -9.14 -33.55 -46.80
CA LEU A 1055 -9.95 -34.68 -46.35
C LEU A 1055 -11.17 -34.85 -47.27
N PRO A 1056 -11.64 -36.09 -47.50
CA PRO A 1056 -12.81 -36.35 -48.34
C PRO A 1056 -14.04 -35.54 -47.91
N ALA A 1057 -14.68 -34.87 -48.88
CA ALA A 1057 -15.95 -34.18 -48.65
C ALA A 1057 -17.12 -35.18 -48.57
N SER A 1058 -18.18 -34.82 -47.85
CA SER A 1058 -19.43 -35.58 -47.81
C SER A 1058 -20.18 -35.43 -49.14
N THR A 1059 -20.53 -36.54 -49.80
CA THR A 1059 -21.25 -36.56 -51.09
C THR A 1059 -22.75 -36.86 -50.96
N GLY A 1060 -23.32 -36.80 -49.74
CA GLY A 1060 -24.74 -37.10 -49.47
C GLY A 1060 -25.17 -36.85 -48.00
N THR A 1061 -26.19 -37.56 -47.50
CA THR A 1061 -26.55 -37.58 -46.07
C THR A 1061 -25.53 -38.42 -45.29
N ALA A 1062 -24.36 -37.86 -44.94
CA ALA A 1062 -23.28 -38.59 -44.28
C ALA A 1062 -22.90 -37.98 -42.93
N THR A 1063 -22.69 -38.82 -41.92
CA THR A 1063 -22.12 -38.41 -40.62
C THR A 1063 -20.64 -38.74 -40.49
N THR A 1064 -20.11 -39.76 -41.18
CA THR A 1064 -18.72 -40.24 -40.95
C THR A 1064 -17.64 -39.29 -41.50
N ASN A 1065 -17.71 -38.88 -42.77
CA ASN A 1065 -16.71 -37.95 -43.34
C ASN A 1065 -16.78 -36.56 -42.69
N ASP A 1066 -18.00 -36.10 -42.38
CA ASP A 1066 -18.20 -34.82 -41.70
C ASP A 1066 -17.65 -34.85 -40.26
N LEU A 1067 -17.86 -35.94 -39.54
CA LEU A 1067 -17.27 -36.16 -38.22
C LEU A 1067 -15.74 -36.15 -38.26
N GLU A 1068 -15.12 -36.87 -39.21
CA GLU A 1068 -13.66 -36.89 -39.34
C GLU A 1068 -13.09 -35.50 -39.68
N ARG A 1069 -13.73 -34.74 -40.58
CA ARG A 1069 -13.35 -33.35 -40.87
C ARG A 1069 -13.39 -32.46 -39.62
N VAL A 1070 -14.46 -32.55 -38.83
CA VAL A 1070 -14.59 -31.78 -37.57
C VAL A 1070 -13.52 -32.20 -36.56
N ARG A 1071 -13.32 -33.50 -36.36
CA ARG A 1071 -12.32 -34.03 -35.42
C ARG A 1071 -10.92 -33.59 -35.76
N SER A 1072 -10.52 -33.73 -37.02
CA SER A 1072 -9.19 -33.29 -37.49
C SER A 1072 -9.02 -31.79 -37.35
N ALA A 1073 -10.02 -30.98 -37.72
CA ALA A 1073 -9.96 -29.54 -37.56
C ALA A 1073 -9.79 -29.13 -36.09
N LEU A 1074 -10.62 -29.70 -35.19
CA LEU A 1074 -10.60 -29.42 -33.76
C LEU A 1074 -9.26 -29.83 -33.13
N TYR A 1075 -8.75 -31.03 -33.45
CA TYR A 1075 -7.47 -31.50 -32.93
C TYR A 1075 -6.31 -30.59 -33.36
N LEU A 1076 -6.26 -30.21 -34.64
CA LEU A 1076 -5.23 -29.30 -35.17
C LEU A 1076 -5.28 -27.90 -34.53
N VAL A 1077 -6.49 -27.34 -34.33
CA VAL A 1077 -6.65 -26.04 -33.69
C VAL A 1077 -6.24 -26.10 -32.21
N LEU A 1078 -6.72 -27.10 -31.48
CA LEU A 1078 -6.48 -27.27 -30.03
C LEU A 1078 -5.01 -27.52 -29.69
N THR A 1079 -4.31 -28.32 -30.49
CA THR A 1079 -2.89 -28.65 -30.28
C THR A 1079 -1.93 -27.65 -30.93
N SER A 1080 -2.44 -26.63 -31.61
CA SER A 1080 -1.59 -25.55 -32.15
C SER A 1080 -0.99 -24.70 -31.02
N PRO A 1081 0.13 -23.98 -31.28
CA PRO A 1081 0.68 -23.03 -30.31
C PRO A 1081 -0.34 -21.99 -29.82
N HIS A 1082 -1.27 -21.57 -30.67
CA HIS A 1082 -2.32 -20.60 -30.33
C HIS A 1082 -3.48 -21.25 -29.55
N GLY A 1083 -3.69 -22.55 -29.72
CA GLY A 1083 -4.58 -23.35 -28.87
C GLY A 1083 -4.04 -23.48 -27.44
N ALA A 1084 -2.72 -23.58 -27.30
CA ALA A 1084 -2.02 -23.72 -26.02
C ALA A 1084 -1.90 -22.40 -25.22
N VAL A 1085 -1.95 -21.23 -25.86
CA VAL A 1085 -1.75 -19.92 -25.20
C VAL A 1085 -3.08 -19.23 -24.89
N GLN A 1086 -3.15 -18.58 -23.74
CA GLN A 1086 -4.20 -17.64 -23.33
C GLN A 1086 -3.68 -16.21 -23.46
N LYS A 1087 -4.43 -15.34 -24.13
CA LYS A 1087 -4.17 -13.90 -24.28
C LYS A 1087 -5.39 -13.09 -23.88
#